data_AF-A0A9P9W7W5-F1
#
_entry.id   AF-A0A9P9W7W5-F1
#
_cell.length_a   1.000
_cell.length_b   1.000
_cell.length_c   1.000
_cell.angle_alpha   90.00
_cell.angle_beta   90.00
_cell.angle_gamma   90.00
#
_symmetry.space_group_name_H-M   'P 1'
#
loop_
_entity.id
_entity.type
_entity.pdbx_description
1 polymer ?
#
loop_
_entity_poly.entity_id
_entity_poly.type
_entity_poly.pdbx_seq_one_letter_code
_entity_poly.pdbx_strand_id
1 'polypeptide(L)'
;MSLARLATSDTPQPQPQPEPQSFGLHQVYPDAGEDDGDKDVDIIAIHGLDTQSPRQWVAWKQDGDANSGEVHWLKDAHMLPHKIPNARIFTYDWNANIDRGAAADGLLGFADGFLEDQSEYHHILQSTAGVVFLGTPFQGSDETFRTAAQQRALVATVAGGQGAGDLVSFLGQDHKLDELVQVFRETVWKPQFSFPITCYYETLASDFRGLRKQLPPDLASTLQQDSGILVNKHSAALPGERALPLNVRHSMICKYARPEDKAFRTLSFRLGEMVGNAGQVLSKRQVASGVQRGHLFVPFGNNEEFVGRDTILQQLSKRIPPSTRKNDCQWTAIEGLGGVGKTQIALEAAYGLHAQDHTCSVFWVPAVNVTTFENAYREIGRRLGVPGIEGDKADVKALVRDALSQDTAGVWLLMVDNLDDVDLLSPIAKHPLQRYFPRSGKGSILFTTRNHEVATKLDIPARDVLRVTEMSQTETVEFLGKSLQEHQMRDTESTKKLTDFLACLPLAIKQASMNMFRTGASTTEYLEYCSSSDKDQIELLSEHFEDRGRYSETANPIHENRDVWMGYMPHAVVVLSGYQEPAKEEADLKLVFNVAESFNKTAKYEEAEQMYRQAFGLRTEVLGPKNPSTLISMNNLAGVLGRQGKYKEAEQMHRQALELGRKC
;
A
#
# COMPACT_ATOMS: atom_id res chain seq x y z
N MET A 1 -1.37 -75.80 12.35
CA MET A 1 -1.78 -74.54 11.73
C MET A 1 -0.65 -73.52 11.87
N SER A 2 -0.24 -72.92 10.75
CA SER A 2 0.73 -71.83 10.52
C SER A 2 0.80 -70.77 11.62
N LEU A 3 1.99 -70.32 12.06
CA LEU A 3 2.97 -69.39 11.43
C LEU A 3 2.57 -67.91 11.47
N ALA A 4 3.32 -67.17 12.30
CA ALA A 4 4.04 -65.91 12.03
C ALA A 4 3.35 -64.67 11.43
N ARG A 5 3.58 -63.55 12.15
CA ARG A 5 3.96 -62.20 11.70
C ARG A 5 3.26 -61.62 10.46
N LEU A 6 2.59 -60.49 10.66
CA LEU A 6 2.69 -59.34 9.74
C LEU A 6 2.74 -58.06 10.58
N ALA A 7 3.88 -57.38 10.48
CA ALA A 7 4.08 -56.00 10.91
C ALA A 7 3.44 -55.07 9.88
N THR A 8 2.59 -54.15 10.32
CA THR A 8 2.18 -52.99 9.54
C THR A 8 2.96 -51.79 10.04
N SER A 9 3.66 -51.15 9.11
CA SER A 9 4.44 -49.94 9.27
C SER A 9 3.53 -48.73 9.50
N ASP A 10 3.50 -48.21 10.73
CA ASP A 10 3.07 -46.83 10.99
C ASP A 10 4.29 -45.92 10.86
N THR A 11 4.49 -45.36 9.67
CA THR A 11 5.33 -44.17 9.50
C THR A 11 4.65 -43.00 10.23
N PRO A 12 5.33 -42.31 11.17
CA PRO A 12 4.77 -41.11 11.78
C PRO A 12 4.61 -40.04 10.70
N GLN A 13 3.42 -39.44 10.61
CA GLN A 13 3.24 -38.23 9.82
C GLN A 13 4.24 -37.17 10.30
N PRO A 14 4.95 -36.48 9.40
CA PRO A 14 5.79 -35.36 9.81
C PRO A 14 4.89 -34.31 10.46
N GLN A 15 5.20 -33.96 11.72
CA GLN A 15 4.61 -32.79 12.35
C GLN A 15 4.84 -31.59 11.43
N PRO A 16 3.84 -30.71 11.24
CA PRO A 16 4.05 -29.48 10.48
C PRO A 16 5.27 -28.77 11.08
N GLN A 17 6.27 -28.48 10.24
CA GLN A 17 7.38 -27.66 10.67
C GLN A 17 6.80 -26.34 11.19
N PRO A 18 7.17 -25.87 12.40
CA PRO A 18 6.78 -24.54 12.82
C PRO A 18 7.29 -23.56 11.75
N GLU A 19 6.41 -22.66 11.30
CA GLU A 19 6.82 -21.57 10.42
C GLU A 19 8.03 -20.85 11.05
N PRO A 20 9.02 -20.40 10.26
CA PRO A 20 10.13 -19.63 10.79
C PRO A 20 9.56 -18.33 11.39
N GLN A 21 9.40 -18.29 12.71
CA GLN A 21 8.96 -17.09 13.41
C GLN A 21 10.08 -16.05 13.32
N SER A 22 9.72 -14.86 12.84
CA SER A 22 10.64 -13.74 12.67
C SER A 22 11.07 -13.17 14.03
N PHE A 23 12.36 -12.85 14.16
CA PHE A 23 12.91 -12.07 15.27
C PHE A 23 12.65 -10.57 15.01
N GLY A 24 12.22 -9.78 16.00
CA GLY A 24 11.97 -8.34 15.76
C GLY A 24 11.17 -7.57 16.80
N LEU A 25 10.72 -6.38 16.41
CA LEU A 25 9.73 -5.58 17.13
C LEU A 25 8.33 -6.16 16.88
N HIS A 26 7.62 -6.48 17.95
CA HIS A 26 6.27 -7.02 17.89
C HIS A 26 5.30 -6.09 18.60
N GLN A 27 4.23 -5.73 17.91
CA GLN A 27 3.12 -5.01 18.52
C GLN A 27 2.39 -5.94 19.48
N VAL A 28 2.34 -5.56 20.75
CA VAL A 28 1.60 -6.29 21.80
C VAL A 28 0.32 -5.58 22.21
N TYR A 29 0.14 -4.33 21.78
CA TYR A 29 -1.08 -3.56 21.99
C TYR A 29 -1.21 -2.43 20.96
N PRO A 30 -2.37 -2.25 20.30
CA PRO A 30 -3.51 -3.19 20.25
C PRO A 30 -3.11 -4.53 19.58
N ASP A 31 -3.95 -5.56 19.66
CA ASP A 31 -3.62 -6.86 19.06
C ASP A 31 -3.47 -6.73 17.53
N ALA A 32 -2.53 -7.47 16.95
CA ALA A 32 -2.24 -7.40 15.51
C ALA A 32 -3.49 -7.78 14.69
N GLY A 33 -3.99 -6.84 13.89
CA GLY A 33 -5.19 -7.00 13.05
C GLY A 33 -6.47 -6.37 13.62
N GLU A 34 -6.43 -5.78 14.82
CA GLU A 34 -7.48 -4.85 15.26
C GLU A 34 -7.27 -3.46 14.61
N ASP A 35 -8.37 -2.72 14.37
CA ASP A 35 -8.30 -1.37 13.80
C ASP A 35 -7.46 -0.45 14.70
N ASP A 36 -6.34 0.01 14.17
CA ASP A 36 -5.38 0.83 14.91
C ASP A 36 -6.02 2.16 15.36
N GLY A 37 -7.06 2.65 14.68
CA GLY A 37 -7.78 3.87 15.05
C GLY A 37 -6.86 5.10 15.24
N ASP A 38 -7.29 6.06 16.06
CA ASP A 38 -6.61 7.35 16.41
C ASP A 38 -5.26 7.18 17.18
N LYS A 39 -4.59 6.03 17.09
CA LYS A 39 -3.33 5.72 17.80
C LYS A 39 -2.09 6.10 16.98
N ASP A 40 -1.59 7.32 17.19
CA ASP A 40 -0.48 7.89 16.41
C ASP A 40 0.91 7.84 17.11
N VAL A 41 1.02 7.21 18.29
CA VAL A 41 2.25 7.26 19.11
C VAL A 41 2.79 5.88 19.43
N ASP A 42 4.07 5.62 19.14
CA ASP A 42 4.69 4.34 19.47
C ASP A 42 5.56 4.40 20.73
N ILE A 43 5.47 3.36 21.56
CA ILE A 43 6.35 3.13 22.70
C ILE A 43 6.97 1.75 22.54
N ILE A 44 8.30 1.68 22.67
CA ILE A 44 9.00 0.39 22.71
C ILE A 44 9.33 0.05 24.15
N ALA A 45 8.79 -1.06 24.64
CA ALA A 45 9.08 -1.64 25.94
C ALA A 45 9.99 -2.85 25.76
N ILE A 46 11.23 -2.74 26.25
CA ILE A 46 12.21 -3.82 26.13
C ILE A 46 12.42 -4.44 27.50
N HIS A 47 12.13 -5.74 27.57
CA HIS A 47 12.47 -6.65 28.67
C HIS A 47 13.24 -7.82 28.09
N GLY A 48 13.98 -8.60 28.91
CA GLY A 48 14.98 -9.60 28.51
C GLY A 48 14.58 -10.64 27.44
N LEU A 49 14.65 -11.93 27.76
CA LEU A 49 14.42 -13.02 26.80
C LEU A 49 12.94 -13.43 26.82
N ASP A 50 12.43 -14.00 25.71
CA ASP A 50 11.07 -14.57 25.63
C ASP A 50 9.94 -13.55 25.85
N THR A 51 10.04 -12.37 25.24
CA THR A 51 9.08 -11.26 25.46
C THR A 51 7.71 -11.51 24.82
N GLN A 52 7.63 -12.44 23.86
CA GLN A 52 6.37 -12.89 23.25
C GLN A 52 5.53 -13.78 24.17
N SER A 53 6.11 -14.35 25.23
CA SER A 53 5.37 -15.17 26.18
C SER A 53 4.45 -14.29 27.03
N PRO A 54 3.12 -14.48 26.98
CA PRO A 54 2.18 -13.70 27.79
C PRO A 54 2.49 -13.77 29.29
N ARG A 55 3.14 -14.86 29.73
CA ARG A 55 3.56 -15.08 31.12
C ARG A 55 4.58 -14.06 31.64
N GLN A 56 5.27 -13.32 30.77
CA GLN A 56 6.19 -12.25 31.16
C GLN A 56 5.44 -11.00 31.65
N TRP A 57 4.29 -10.71 31.03
CA TRP A 57 3.52 -9.49 31.24
C TRP A 57 2.26 -9.71 32.08
N VAL A 58 2.03 -10.95 32.53
CA VAL A 58 0.86 -11.34 33.33
C VAL A 58 1.23 -11.48 34.81
N ALA A 59 0.33 -10.96 35.66
CA ALA A 59 0.35 -11.17 37.11
C ALA A 59 -0.96 -11.80 37.60
N TRP A 60 -0.88 -12.52 38.72
CA TRP A 60 -2.05 -13.06 39.43
C TRP A 60 -2.71 -11.95 40.27
N LYS A 61 -4.05 -11.91 40.32
CA LYS A 61 -4.79 -10.90 41.11
C LYS A 61 -4.52 -10.99 42.62
N GLN A 62 -4.16 -12.18 43.10
CA GLN A 62 -3.63 -12.44 44.43
C GLN A 62 -2.29 -13.18 44.32
N ASP A 63 -1.27 -12.68 45.00
CA ASP A 63 0.09 -13.22 44.96
C ASP A 63 0.12 -14.71 45.36
N GLY A 64 0.56 -15.56 44.43
CA GLY A 64 0.74 -16.99 44.66
C GLY A 64 -0.53 -17.84 44.56
N ASP A 65 -1.69 -17.25 44.23
CA ASP A 65 -2.92 -17.99 43.99
C ASP A 65 -3.26 -18.03 42.49
N ALA A 66 -2.96 -19.18 41.87
CA ALA A 66 -3.25 -19.43 40.46
C ALA A 66 -4.76 -19.43 40.13
N ASN A 67 -5.64 -19.54 41.13
CA ASN A 67 -7.09 -19.50 40.94
C ASN A 67 -7.67 -18.08 41.03
N SER A 68 -6.86 -17.08 41.38
CA SER A 68 -7.32 -15.70 41.59
C SER A 68 -7.62 -14.93 40.29
N GLY A 69 -7.25 -15.50 39.14
CA GLY A 69 -7.35 -14.87 37.82
C GLY A 69 -6.10 -14.05 37.46
N GLU A 70 -5.87 -13.89 36.16
CA GLU A 70 -4.71 -13.21 35.58
C GLU A 70 -5.05 -11.76 35.16
N VAL A 71 -4.03 -10.90 35.15
CA VAL A 71 -4.08 -9.52 34.66
C VAL A 71 -2.91 -9.30 33.72
N HIS A 72 -3.19 -8.85 32.49
CA HIS A 72 -2.17 -8.52 31.48
C HIS A 72 -2.06 -7.00 31.36
N TRP A 73 -1.12 -6.38 32.09
CA TRP A 73 -1.13 -4.92 32.28
C TRP A 73 -0.91 -4.10 31.00
N LEU A 74 -0.34 -4.70 29.95
CA LEU A 74 -0.21 -4.08 28.62
C LEU A 74 -1.48 -4.10 27.77
N LYS A 75 -2.42 -5.03 28.04
CA LYS A 75 -3.59 -5.31 27.19
C LYS A 75 -4.92 -5.02 27.88
N ASP A 76 -5.00 -5.26 29.18
CA ASP A 76 -6.23 -5.09 29.93
C ASP A 76 -6.66 -3.62 29.97
N ALA A 77 -7.90 -3.35 29.56
CA ALA A 77 -8.43 -2.00 29.35
C ALA A 77 -8.37 -1.08 30.58
N HIS A 78 -8.25 -1.62 31.80
CA HIS A 78 -8.18 -0.85 33.05
C HIS A 78 -6.75 -0.55 33.51
N MET A 79 -5.74 -1.07 32.81
CA MET A 79 -4.31 -0.93 33.15
C MET A 79 -3.63 0.13 32.29
N LEU A 80 -2.57 -0.21 31.53
CA LEU A 80 -1.82 0.75 30.73
C LEU A 80 -2.64 1.34 29.56
N PRO A 81 -3.46 0.55 28.82
CA PRO A 81 -4.37 1.09 27.81
C PRO A 81 -5.24 2.26 28.27
N HIS A 82 -5.73 2.24 29.51
CA HIS A 82 -6.51 3.34 30.08
C HIS A 82 -5.68 4.63 30.25
N LYS A 83 -4.38 4.50 30.53
CA LYS A 83 -3.48 5.61 30.83
C LYS A 83 -2.93 6.28 29.58
N ILE A 84 -2.73 5.51 28.52
CA ILE A 84 -2.17 5.96 27.24
C ILE A 84 -3.00 5.43 26.07
N PRO A 85 -4.28 5.85 25.93
CA PRO A 85 -5.21 5.26 24.97
C PRO A 85 -4.79 5.44 23.50
N ASN A 86 -3.93 6.42 23.22
CA ASN A 86 -3.50 6.79 21.86
C ASN A 86 -2.11 6.21 21.51
N ALA A 87 -1.62 5.24 22.29
CA ALA A 87 -0.28 4.69 22.11
C ALA A 87 -0.31 3.21 21.73
N ARG A 88 0.54 2.84 20.77
CA ARG A 88 0.87 1.45 20.45
C ARG A 88 2.09 1.03 21.26
N ILE A 89 2.10 -0.22 21.70
CA ILE A 89 3.19 -0.78 22.50
C ILE A 89 3.85 -1.89 21.72
N PHE A 90 5.16 -1.75 21.53
CA PHE A 90 6.01 -2.74 20.90
C PHE A 90 6.91 -3.37 21.95
N THR A 91 7.10 -4.68 21.87
CA THR A 91 8.15 -5.40 22.59
C THR A 91 9.16 -5.94 21.60
N TYR A 92 10.41 -6.05 22.02
CA TYR A 92 11.47 -6.60 21.18
C TYR A 92 11.81 -8.01 21.62
N ASP A 93 11.76 -8.98 20.70
CA ASP A 93 11.92 -10.39 21.04
C ASP A 93 13.27 -11.03 20.66
N TRP A 94 13.64 -12.00 21.48
CA TRP A 94 14.60 -13.05 21.17
C TRP A 94 14.15 -14.36 21.85
N ASN A 95 13.81 -15.37 21.05
CA ASN A 95 13.32 -16.66 21.55
C ASN A 95 14.46 -17.69 21.69
N ALA A 96 14.89 -17.95 22.92
CA ALA A 96 15.94 -18.91 23.25
C ALA A 96 15.59 -20.38 22.93
N ASN A 97 14.30 -20.69 22.70
CA ASN A 97 13.82 -22.06 22.53
C ASN A 97 13.77 -22.53 21.06
N ILE A 98 13.86 -21.60 20.09
CA ILE A 98 13.56 -21.92 18.69
C ILE A 98 14.74 -22.57 17.96
N ASP A 99 15.97 -22.35 18.40
CA ASP A 99 17.12 -22.98 17.75
C ASP A 99 18.02 -23.69 18.76
N ARG A 100 17.83 -25.02 18.86
CA ARG A 100 18.63 -25.92 19.71
C ARG A 100 20.10 -26.01 19.27
N GLY A 101 20.51 -25.23 18.27
CA GLY A 101 21.89 -25.12 17.79
C GLY A 101 22.35 -23.69 17.44
N ALA A 102 21.55 -22.64 17.68
CA ALA A 102 22.02 -21.27 17.43
C ALA A 102 23.06 -20.87 18.48
N ALA A 103 24.32 -21.04 18.12
CA ALA A 103 25.41 -20.35 18.78
C ALA A 103 25.16 -18.83 18.75
N ALA A 104 25.72 -18.14 19.73
CA ALA A 104 26.36 -16.83 19.66
C ALA A 104 26.14 -15.93 18.41
N ASP A 105 26.38 -16.48 17.24
CA ASP A 105 26.34 -15.84 15.94
C ASP A 105 24.92 -15.44 15.50
N GLY A 106 23.87 -16.08 16.04
CA GLY A 106 22.48 -15.64 15.83
C GLY A 106 22.13 -14.34 16.54
N LEU A 107 22.84 -14.00 17.63
CA LEU A 107 22.69 -12.72 18.34
C LEU A 107 23.44 -11.58 17.61
N LEU A 108 24.63 -11.86 17.07
CA LEU A 108 25.44 -10.87 16.34
C LEU A 108 24.94 -10.62 14.90
N GLY A 109 24.58 -11.68 14.16
CA GLY A 109 24.03 -11.56 12.80
C GLY A 109 22.68 -10.82 12.73
N PHE A 110 22.01 -10.66 13.86
CA PHE A 110 20.76 -9.91 13.97
C PHE A 110 20.97 -8.41 14.22
N ALA A 111 22.05 -8.05 14.90
CA ALA A 111 22.49 -6.66 15.01
C ALA A 111 22.83 -6.12 13.61
N ASP A 112 23.42 -6.96 12.76
CA ASP A 112 23.65 -6.68 11.34
C ASP A 112 22.33 -6.66 10.53
N GLY A 113 21.37 -7.56 10.78
CA GLY A 113 20.05 -7.55 10.13
C GLY A 113 19.19 -6.31 10.43
N PHE A 114 19.21 -5.82 11.68
CA PHE A 114 18.59 -4.55 12.07
C PHE A 114 19.26 -3.32 11.40
N LEU A 115 20.55 -3.46 11.03
CA LEU A 115 21.33 -2.43 10.32
C LEU A 115 21.17 -2.49 8.79
N GLU A 116 21.00 -3.68 8.21
CA GLU A 116 20.92 -3.91 6.76
C GLU A 116 19.49 -3.77 6.22
N ASP A 117 18.45 -4.17 6.96
CA ASP A 117 17.04 -4.08 6.54
C ASP A 117 16.31 -2.92 7.25
N GLN A 118 16.88 -1.72 7.17
CA GLN A 118 16.31 -0.49 7.73
C GLN A 118 14.86 -0.25 7.28
N SER A 119 14.44 -0.77 6.12
CA SER A 119 13.09 -0.61 5.54
C SER A 119 11.98 -1.10 6.45
N GLU A 120 12.15 -2.28 7.06
CA GLU A 120 11.07 -2.95 7.78
C GLU A 120 10.69 -2.19 9.06
N TYR A 121 11.69 -1.70 9.81
CA TYR A 121 11.48 -1.05 11.12
C TYR A 121 11.56 0.48 11.06
N HIS A 122 11.87 1.07 9.90
CA HIS A 122 12.03 2.52 9.74
C HIS A 122 10.82 3.30 10.27
N HIS A 123 9.63 2.85 9.88
CA HIS A 123 8.38 3.52 10.21
C HIS A 123 8.12 3.49 11.73
N ILE A 124 8.30 2.34 12.39
CA ILE A 124 8.15 2.19 13.85
C ILE A 124 9.13 3.09 14.61
N LEU A 125 10.40 3.12 14.20
CA LEU A 125 11.42 3.94 14.86
C LEU A 125 11.17 5.45 14.66
N GLN A 126 10.61 5.84 13.51
CA GLN A 126 10.22 7.23 13.25
C GLN A 126 9.07 7.68 14.16
N SER A 127 8.05 6.85 14.40
CA SER A 127 6.89 7.15 15.25
C SER A 127 7.11 6.86 16.74
N THR A 128 8.26 6.30 17.13
CA THR A 128 8.59 5.99 18.53
C THR A 128 8.80 7.25 19.38
N ALA A 129 7.91 7.53 20.31
CA ALA A 129 8.03 8.65 21.25
C ALA A 129 8.99 8.40 22.42
N GLY A 130 9.27 7.14 22.75
CA GLY A 130 10.16 6.78 23.85
C GLY A 130 10.43 5.29 23.96
N VAL A 131 11.54 4.95 24.62
CA VAL A 131 11.94 3.57 24.89
C VAL A 131 12.17 3.36 26.38
N VAL A 132 11.66 2.25 26.89
CA VAL A 132 11.88 1.82 28.28
C VAL A 132 12.58 0.48 28.35
N PHE A 133 13.55 0.37 29.26
CA PHE A 133 14.22 -0.89 29.59
C PHE A 133 13.80 -1.35 30.97
N LEU A 134 13.29 -2.58 31.06
CA LEU A 134 12.83 -3.17 32.32
C LEU A 134 13.82 -4.23 32.79
N GLY A 135 14.74 -3.86 33.69
CA GLY A 135 15.70 -4.82 34.25
C GLY A 135 16.77 -5.30 33.26
N THR A 136 17.18 -4.45 32.31
CA THR A 136 18.24 -4.78 31.35
C THR A 136 19.61 -4.36 31.90
N PRO A 137 20.56 -5.28 32.13
CA PRO A 137 21.87 -4.97 32.70
C PRO A 137 22.91 -4.64 31.60
N PHE A 138 23.03 -3.35 31.26
CA PHE A 138 23.91 -2.83 30.20
C PHE A 138 25.39 -2.76 30.57
N GLN A 139 25.72 -2.65 31.86
CA GLN A 139 27.11 -2.51 32.35
C GLN A 139 27.56 -3.75 33.15
N GLY A 140 26.86 -4.87 32.99
CA GLY A 140 26.99 -6.03 33.88
C GLY A 140 26.41 -5.76 35.28
N SER A 141 26.15 -6.79 36.08
CA SER A 141 25.84 -6.62 37.52
C SER A 141 27.14 -6.47 38.30
N ASP A 142 27.09 -5.75 39.43
CA ASP A 142 28.20 -5.37 40.34
C ASP A 142 29.32 -6.43 40.48
N GLU A 143 30.55 -6.06 40.85
CA GLU A 143 31.72 -6.98 40.92
C GLU A 143 31.52 -8.17 41.88
N THR A 144 30.59 -8.07 42.84
CA THR A 144 30.13 -9.16 43.71
C THR A 144 29.19 -10.16 43.03
N PHE A 145 28.72 -9.82 41.83
CA PHE A 145 27.73 -10.49 40.97
C PHE A 145 28.23 -10.56 39.50
N ARG A 146 29.53 -10.77 39.25
CA ARG A 146 30.09 -11.03 37.89
C ARG A 146 29.41 -12.20 37.12
N THR A 147 28.47 -12.88 37.76
CA THR A 147 27.51 -13.89 37.30
C THR A 147 26.27 -13.32 36.59
N ALA A 148 26.20 -12.08 36.09
CA ALA A 148 24.98 -11.50 35.45
C ALA A 148 24.44 -12.31 34.25
N ALA A 149 25.38 -12.84 33.47
CA ALA A 149 25.18 -13.75 32.35
C ALA A 149 24.66 -15.12 32.80
N GLN A 150 25.35 -15.69 33.80
CA GLN A 150 24.99 -16.94 34.45
C GLN A 150 23.63 -16.86 35.17
N GLN A 151 23.27 -15.70 35.72
CA GLN A 151 22.01 -15.44 36.41
C GLN A 151 20.83 -15.28 35.44
N ARG A 152 21.03 -14.67 34.26
CA ARG A 152 20.01 -14.64 33.19
C ARG A 152 19.74 -16.03 32.62
N ALA A 153 20.78 -16.83 32.43
CA ALA A 153 20.61 -18.23 32.06
C ALA A 153 19.99 -19.08 33.19
N LEU A 154 20.21 -18.72 34.46
CA LEU A 154 19.53 -19.26 35.65
C LEU A 154 18.02 -18.96 35.67
N VAL A 155 17.66 -17.72 35.35
CA VAL A 155 16.26 -17.28 35.22
C VAL A 155 15.58 -17.99 34.04
N ALA A 156 16.27 -18.16 32.92
CA ALA A 156 15.81 -18.98 31.79
C ALA A 156 15.67 -20.48 32.16
N THR A 157 16.55 -21.00 33.03
CA THR A 157 16.48 -22.38 33.54
C THR A 157 15.25 -22.58 34.45
N VAL A 158 14.88 -21.59 35.26
CA VAL A 158 13.67 -21.62 36.11
C VAL A 158 12.39 -21.33 35.33
N ALA A 159 12.48 -20.62 34.20
CA ALA A 159 11.36 -20.38 33.29
C ALA A 159 11.03 -21.57 32.37
N GLY A 160 11.88 -22.61 32.31
CA GLY A 160 11.48 -23.97 31.87
C GLY A 160 11.95 -24.47 30.50
N GLY A 161 13.11 -24.06 29.97
CA GLY A 161 13.61 -24.56 28.67
C GLY A 161 14.87 -25.44 28.75
N GLN A 162 14.84 -26.65 28.16
CA GLN A 162 16.05 -27.47 27.91
C GLN A 162 16.89 -26.87 26.76
N GLY A 163 17.64 -25.80 27.06
CA GLY A 163 18.59 -25.15 26.14
C GLY A 163 19.62 -24.25 26.85
N ALA A 164 19.66 -24.29 28.20
CA ALA A 164 20.38 -23.31 29.01
C ALA A 164 21.91 -23.39 28.92
N GLY A 165 22.50 -24.54 28.59
CA GLY A 165 23.96 -24.74 28.65
C GLY A 165 24.77 -23.86 27.69
N ASP A 166 24.34 -23.77 26.42
CA ASP A 166 25.06 -23.01 25.40
C ASP A 166 24.90 -21.49 25.58
N LEU A 167 23.75 -21.06 26.10
CA LEU A 167 23.47 -19.68 26.46
C LEU A 167 24.30 -19.23 27.67
N VAL A 168 24.46 -20.09 28.69
CA VAL A 168 25.39 -19.85 29.82
C VAL A 168 26.82 -19.66 29.31
N SER A 169 27.26 -20.51 28.37
CA SER A 169 28.61 -20.50 27.82
C SER A 169 28.89 -19.24 26.99
N PHE A 170 27.94 -18.84 26.13
CA PHE A 170 28.03 -17.62 25.33
C PHE A 170 28.00 -16.34 26.18
N LEU A 171 27.04 -16.24 27.10
CA LEU A 171 26.91 -15.07 27.98
C LEU A 171 28.10 -14.95 28.95
N GLY A 172 28.82 -16.05 29.23
CA GLY A 172 30.06 -16.04 30.02
C GLY A 172 31.25 -15.34 29.33
N GLN A 173 31.09 -14.86 28.10
CA GLN A 173 32.10 -14.11 27.35
C GLN A 173 31.74 -12.61 27.33
N ASP A 174 32.23 -11.85 28.33
CA ASP A 174 31.90 -10.43 28.56
C ASP A 174 31.89 -9.55 27.29
N HIS A 175 32.85 -9.78 26.37
CA HIS A 175 33.01 -9.00 25.15
C HIS A 175 31.80 -9.03 24.19
N LYS A 176 31.01 -10.11 24.16
CA LYS A 176 29.90 -10.26 23.19
C LYS A 176 28.61 -9.58 23.63
N LEU A 177 28.37 -9.47 24.94
CA LEU A 177 27.25 -8.68 25.46
C LEU A 177 27.53 -7.19 25.26
N ASP A 178 28.77 -6.78 25.50
CA ASP A 178 29.22 -5.40 25.25
C ASP A 178 29.07 -5.02 23.77
N GLU A 179 29.36 -5.95 22.84
CA GLU A 179 29.19 -5.77 21.40
C GLU A 179 27.70 -5.56 21.01
N LEU A 180 26.78 -6.36 21.55
CA LEU A 180 25.34 -6.17 21.32
C LEU A 180 24.83 -4.83 21.85
N VAL A 181 25.28 -4.45 23.05
CA VAL A 181 24.95 -3.15 23.65
C VAL A 181 25.56 -2.01 22.83
N GLN A 182 26.77 -2.17 22.28
CA GLN A 182 27.42 -1.20 21.38
C GLN A 182 26.63 -1.02 20.08
N VAL A 183 26.26 -2.11 19.38
CA VAL A 183 25.50 -2.00 18.12
C VAL A 183 24.13 -1.35 18.33
N PHE A 184 23.44 -1.72 19.41
CA PHE A 184 22.19 -1.07 19.78
C PHE A 184 22.40 0.42 20.09
N ARG A 185 23.48 0.77 20.81
CA ARG A 185 23.85 2.16 21.10
C ARG A 185 24.14 2.95 19.82
N GLU A 186 24.93 2.41 18.91
CA GLU A 186 25.27 3.07 17.63
C GLU A 186 24.03 3.29 16.76
N THR A 187 23.00 2.45 16.88
CA THR A 187 21.78 2.56 16.09
C THR A 187 20.77 3.54 16.67
N VAL A 188 20.53 3.47 17.99
CA VAL A 188 19.55 4.32 18.70
C VAL A 188 20.05 5.75 18.90
N TRP A 189 21.36 5.96 19.00
CA TRP A 189 21.95 7.30 19.14
C TRP A 189 22.20 8.02 17.80
N LYS A 190 21.81 7.44 16.65
CA LYS A 190 21.80 8.21 15.39
C LYS A 190 20.87 9.42 15.56
N PRO A 191 21.27 10.64 15.15
CA PRO A 191 20.47 11.85 15.32
C PRO A 191 19.02 11.73 14.80
N GLN A 192 18.82 10.95 13.74
CA GLN A 192 17.53 10.68 13.11
C GLN A 192 16.54 9.84 13.95
N PHE A 193 17.01 9.10 14.97
CA PHE A 193 16.19 8.20 15.80
C PHE A 193 16.22 8.56 17.31
N SER A 194 16.66 9.77 17.67
CA SER A 194 16.82 10.16 19.08
C SER A 194 15.47 10.25 19.84
N PHE A 195 15.19 9.32 20.76
CA PHE A 195 14.07 9.36 21.72
C PHE A 195 14.58 9.47 23.17
N PRO A 196 13.72 9.92 24.11
CA PRO A 196 13.97 9.72 25.52
C PRO A 196 14.02 8.22 25.86
N ILE A 197 15.11 7.81 26.51
CA ILE A 197 15.26 6.46 27.06
C ILE A 197 15.05 6.50 28.58
N THR A 198 14.45 5.47 29.14
CA THR A 198 14.40 5.30 30.59
C THR A 198 14.69 3.85 30.98
N CYS A 199 15.74 3.65 31.77
CA CYS A 199 16.10 2.35 32.30
C CYS A 199 15.50 2.15 33.69
N TYR A 200 14.94 0.98 33.94
CA TYR A 200 14.40 0.60 35.23
C TYR A 200 15.23 -0.51 35.87
N TYR A 201 15.43 -0.39 37.17
CA TYR A 201 16.16 -1.36 37.98
C TYR A 201 15.34 -1.77 39.20
N GLU A 202 15.53 -3.00 39.67
CA GLU A 202 14.86 -3.48 40.88
C GLU A 202 15.51 -2.92 42.15
N THR A 203 14.74 -2.93 43.23
CA THR A 203 15.22 -2.47 44.54
C THR A 203 15.02 -3.50 45.65
N LEU A 204 14.25 -4.57 45.38
CA LEU A 204 14.09 -5.68 46.31
C LEU A 204 14.99 -6.84 45.89
N ALA A 205 15.66 -7.43 46.88
CA ALA A 205 16.50 -8.60 46.65
C ALA A 205 15.66 -9.83 46.30
N SER A 206 16.11 -10.58 45.29
CA SER A 206 15.63 -11.91 44.93
C SER A 206 16.19 -12.95 45.91
N ASP A 207 15.38 -13.96 46.25
CA ASP A 207 15.81 -15.08 47.11
C ASP A 207 16.36 -16.21 46.23
N PHE A 208 17.63 -16.56 46.43
CA PHE A 208 18.33 -17.56 45.65
C PHE A 208 18.31 -18.95 46.30
N ARG A 209 17.77 -19.12 47.51
CA ARG A 209 17.76 -20.43 48.20
C ARG A 209 16.88 -21.45 47.49
N GLY A 210 15.76 -21.02 46.94
CA GLY A 210 14.89 -21.86 46.10
C GLY A 210 15.54 -22.19 44.76
N LEU A 211 16.17 -21.19 44.15
CA LEU A 211 16.90 -21.29 42.89
C LEU A 211 18.08 -22.27 42.99
N ARG A 212 18.89 -22.17 44.05
CA ARG A 212 20.06 -23.04 44.30
C ARG A 212 19.69 -24.53 44.32
N LYS A 213 18.47 -24.88 44.75
CA LYS A 213 17.98 -26.27 44.78
C LYS A 213 17.61 -26.83 43.40
N GLN A 214 17.35 -25.96 42.43
CA GLN A 214 16.92 -26.31 41.08
C GLN A 214 18.09 -26.34 40.09
N LEU A 215 19.30 -25.96 40.55
CA LEU A 215 20.47 -25.80 39.70
C LEU A 215 21.42 -27.00 39.73
N PRO A 216 22.12 -27.26 38.63
CA PRO A 216 23.27 -28.17 38.62
C PRO A 216 24.33 -27.77 39.68
N PRO A 217 25.06 -28.73 40.30
CA PRO A 217 25.95 -28.46 41.43
C PRO A 217 27.08 -27.45 41.15
N ASP A 218 27.64 -27.48 39.95
CA ASP A 218 28.66 -26.56 39.44
C ASP A 218 28.12 -25.13 39.37
N LEU A 219 26.90 -24.92 38.86
CA LEU A 219 26.23 -23.62 38.81
C LEU A 219 25.76 -23.16 40.20
N ALA A 220 25.23 -24.07 41.02
CA ALA A 220 24.79 -23.78 42.38
C ALA A 220 25.94 -23.25 43.26
N SER A 221 27.18 -23.72 43.01
CA SER A 221 28.38 -23.28 43.72
C SER A 221 28.81 -21.84 43.41
N THR A 222 28.36 -21.27 42.29
CA THR A 222 28.65 -19.88 41.89
C THR A 222 27.79 -18.85 42.66
N LEU A 223 26.67 -19.29 43.23
CA LEU A 223 25.81 -18.44 44.07
C LEU A 223 26.43 -18.29 45.46
N GLN A 224 27.30 -17.29 45.63
CA GLN A 224 27.98 -17.02 46.92
C GLN A 224 27.05 -16.46 48.01
N GLN A 225 25.88 -15.95 47.63
CA GLN A 225 24.89 -15.34 48.54
C GLN A 225 23.52 -15.98 48.40
N ASP A 226 22.73 -15.95 49.47
CA ASP A 226 21.38 -16.53 49.52
C ASP A 226 20.30 -15.58 48.98
N SER A 227 20.61 -14.29 48.83
CA SER A 227 19.71 -13.29 48.25
C SER A 227 20.49 -12.10 47.70
N GLY A 228 19.95 -11.40 46.70
CA GLY A 228 20.60 -10.23 46.11
C GLY A 228 19.78 -9.52 45.04
N ILE A 229 20.22 -8.32 44.66
CA ILE A 229 19.65 -7.52 43.56
C ILE A 229 20.38 -7.94 42.28
N LEU A 230 19.66 -8.44 41.28
CA LEU A 230 20.23 -8.93 40.03
C LEU A 230 20.61 -7.76 39.11
N VAL A 231 19.72 -6.79 38.98
CA VAL A 231 19.92 -5.60 38.15
C VAL A 231 19.73 -4.36 39.01
N ASN A 232 20.86 -3.87 39.52
CA ASN A 232 20.91 -2.63 40.31
C ASN A 232 21.02 -1.39 39.40
N LYS A 233 21.01 -0.20 40.01
CA LYS A 233 21.09 1.07 39.28
C LYS A 233 22.31 1.16 38.36
N HIS A 234 23.49 0.75 38.84
CA HIS A 234 24.72 0.84 38.08
C HIS A 234 24.64 -0.05 36.83
N SER A 235 24.16 -1.28 37.01
CA SER A 235 23.96 -2.25 35.95
C SER A 235 22.96 -1.81 34.89
N ALA A 236 21.82 -1.25 35.32
CA ALA A 236 20.75 -0.82 34.42
C ALA A 236 21.02 0.52 33.72
N ALA A 237 21.94 1.33 34.26
CA ALA A 237 22.12 2.68 33.76
C ALA A 237 22.81 2.67 32.39
N LEU A 238 22.16 3.29 31.40
CA LEU A 238 22.83 3.71 30.17
C LEU A 238 23.47 5.09 30.40
N PRO A 239 24.73 5.31 29.99
CA PRO A 239 25.38 6.62 30.14
C PRO A 239 24.56 7.74 29.49
N GLY A 240 24.27 8.79 30.24
CA GLY A 240 23.46 9.93 29.77
C GLY A 240 21.94 9.75 29.88
N GLU A 241 21.46 8.54 30.16
CA GLU A 241 20.03 8.24 30.24
C GLU A 241 19.49 8.16 31.67
N ARG A 242 18.17 8.29 31.79
CA ARG A 242 17.50 8.27 33.09
C ARG A 242 17.38 6.84 33.61
N ALA A 243 17.86 6.58 34.82
CA ALA A 243 17.66 5.31 35.53
C ALA A 243 16.72 5.48 36.73
N LEU A 244 15.61 4.73 36.77
CA LEU A 244 14.57 4.83 37.80
C LEU A 244 14.38 3.51 38.58
N PRO A 245 14.18 3.57 39.90
CA PRO A 245 13.94 2.37 40.71
C PRO A 245 12.50 1.86 40.55
N LEU A 246 12.34 0.54 40.54
CA LEU A 246 11.06 -0.14 40.75
C LEU A 246 11.11 -0.93 42.06
N ASN A 247 10.08 -0.76 42.89
CA ASN A 247 9.95 -1.46 44.19
C ASN A 247 9.45 -2.89 44.03
N VAL A 248 10.22 -3.69 43.31
CA VAL A 248 9.96 -5.08 42.94
C VAL A 248 11.28 -5.86 43.00
N ARG A 249 11.18 -7.19 42.97
CA ARG A 249 12.30 -8.10 42.67
C ARG A 249 12.37 -8.29 41.15
N HIS A 250 13.49 -8.77 40.64
CA HIS A 250 13.70 -8.95 39.20
C HIS A 250 12.59 -9.76 38.50
N SER A 251 12.18 -10.88 39.09
CA SER A 251 11.13 -11.75 38.53
C SER A 251 9.74 -11.11 38.45
N MET A 252 9.55 -9.97 39.12
CA MET A 252 8.30 -9.20 39.17
C MET A 252 8.44 -7.84 38.44
N ILE A 253 9.56 -7.59 37.74
CA ILE A 253 9.82 -6.29 37.13
C ILE A 253 8.87 -5.93 35.98
N CYS A 254 8.18 -6.93 35.43
CA CYS A 254 7.17 -6.80 34.39
C CYS A 254 5.78 -7.32 34.81
N LYS A 255 5.55 -7.57 36.10
CA LYS A 255 4.33 -8.23 36.59
C LYS A 255 3.58 -7.32 37.55
N TYR A 256 2.45 -6.79 37.08
CA TYR A 256 1.61 -5.85 37.81
C TYR A 256 0.17 -6.32 37.81
N ALA A 257 -0.42 -6.43 38.99
CA ALA A 257 -1.77 -6.95 39.16
C ALA A 257 -2.80 -5.83 39.28
N ARG A 258 -2.39 -4.61 39.65
CA ARG A 258 -3.29 -3.49 39.95
C ARG A 258 -2.76 -2.13 39.51
N PRO A 259 -3.63 -1.18 39.11
CA PRO A 259 -3.23 0.20 38.83
C PRO A 259 -2.60 0.94 40.04
N GLU A 260 -2.84 0.43 41.25
CA GLU A 260 -2.32 0.98 42.50
C GLU A 260 -0.87 0.56 42.79
N ASP A 261 -0.36 -0.47 42.12
CA ASP A 261 0.97 -1.01 42.36
C ASP A 261 2.03 0.08 42.20
N LYS A 262 2.88 0.28 43.23
CA LYS A 262 3.84 1.40 43.26
C LYS A 262 4.80 1.39 42.06
N ALA A 263 5.25 0.20 41.65
CA ALA A 263 6.11 0.02 40.50
C ALA A 263 5.36 0.31 39.19
N PHE A 264 4.13 -0.18 39.03
CA PHE A 264 3.28 0.13 37.88
C PHE A 264 2.98 1.63 37.77
N ARG A 265 2.68 2.32 38.87
CA ARG A 265 2.46 3.78 38.88
C ARG A 265 3.69 4.54 38.43
N THR A 266 4.87 4.12 38.88
CA THR A 266 6.15 4.73 38.46
C THR A 266 6.37 4.57 36.97
N LEU A 267 6.15 3.35 36.45
CA LEU A 267 6.29 3.03 35.04
C LEU A 267 5.26 3.76 34.17
N SER A 268 3.98 3.60 34.47
CA SER A 268 2.86 4.18 33.71
C SER A 268 2.88 5.71 33.71
N PHE A 269 3.29 6.36 34.80
CA PHE A 269 3.47 7.80 34.83
C PHE A 269 4.51 8.25 33.81
N ARG A 270 5.67 7.57 33.76
CA ARG A 270 6.74 7.90 32.82
C ARG A 270 6.33 7.64 31.37
N LEU A 271 5.64 6.54 31.11
CA LEU A 271 5.09 6.25 29.79
C LEU A 271 4.09 7.33 29.36
N GLY A 272 3.23 7.80 30.28
CA GLY A 272 2.36 8.95 30.06
C GLY A 272 3.13 10.24 29.74
N GLU A 273 4.24 10.52 30.42
CA GLU A 273 5.11 11.66 30.08
C GLU A 273 5.72 11.52 28.68
N MET A 274 6.12 10.31 28.26
CA MET A 274 6.68 10.07 26.92
C MET A 274 5.62 10.33 25.85
N VAL A 275 4.41 9.79 26.03
CA VAL A 275 3.28 10.00 25.10
C VAL A 275 2.87 11.48 25.07
N GLY A 276 2.77 12.14 26.22
CA GLY A 276 2.43 13.57 26.28
C GLY A 276 3.46 14.49 25.61
N ASN A 277 4.73 14.08 25.55
CA ASN A 277 5.80 14.81 24.88
C ASN A 277 6.07 14.34 23.44
N ALA A 278 5.32 13.35 22.93
CA ALA A 278 5.54 12.73 21.63
C ALA A 278 5.63 13.78 20.51
N GLY A 279 4.69 14.73 20.44
CA GLY A 279 4.70 15.76 19.40
C GLY A 279 5.99 16.60 19.37
N GLN A 280 6.60 16.90 20.52
CA GLN A 280 7.88 17.63 20.57
C GLN A 280 9.06 16.76 20.14
N VAL A 281 9.07 15.49 20.54
CA VAL A 281 10.13 14.54 20.20
C VAL A 281 10.09 14.24 18.70
N LEU A 282 8.91 13.96 18.16
CA LEU A 282 8.68 13.67 16.74
C LEU A 282 8.97 14.89 15.86
N SER A 283 8.55 16.10 16.26
CA SER A 283 8.88 17.34 15.52
C SER A 283 10.37 17.69 15.57
N LYS A 284 11.06 17.52 16.72
CA LYS A 284 12.52 17.71 16.79
C LYS A 284 13.27 16.74 15.90
N ARG A 285 12.80 15.50 15.75
CA ARG A 285 13.38 14.54 14.80
C ARG A 285 13.16 14.94 13.35
N GLN A 286 11.98 15.46 13.00
CA GLN A 286 11.74 16.03 11.66
C GLN A 286 12.75 17.15 11.33
N VAL A 287 13.18 17.92 12.32
CA VAL A 287 14.21 18.97 12.16
C VAL A 287 15.63 18.40 12.15
N ALA A 288 15.94 17.38 12.98
CA ALA A 288 17.27 16.79 13.12
C ALA A 288 17.63 15.77 12.02
N SER A 289 16.64 15.14 11.38
CA SER A 289 16.84 14.19 10.28
C SER A 289 17.04 14.88 8.92
N GLY A 290 16.74 16.18 8.81
CA GLY A 290 16.72 16.89 7.52
C GLY A 290 15.67 16.34 6.53
N VAL A 291 14.84 15.38 6.94
CA VAL A 291 13.81 14.77 6.10
C VAL A 291 12.55 15.63 6.22
N GLN A 292 12.43 16.61 5.32
CA GLN A 292 11.15 17.27 5.10
C GLN A 292 10.13 16.23 4.63
N ARG A 293 8.94 16.23 5.23
CA ARG A 293 7.79 15.52 4.68
C ARG A 293 7.59 16.03 3.25
N GLY A 294 7.53 15.11 2.30
CA GLY A 294 7.25 15.43 0.91
C GLY A 294 5.91 16.14 0.79
N HIS A 295 5.81 17.07 -0.16
CA HIS A 295 4.56 17.77 -0.41
C HIS A 295 3.52 16.80 -0.98
N LEU A 296 2.32 16.77 -0.43
CA LEU A 296 1.17 16.10 -1.06
C LEU A 296 0.28 17.17 -1.69
N PHE A 297 0.36 17.31 -3.00
CA PHE A 297 -0.47 18.22 -3.79
C PHE A 297 -1.30 17.42 -4.80
N VAL A 298 -2.45 16.94 -4.33
CA VAL A 298 -3.43 16.19 -5.11
C VAL A 298 -4.79 16.87 -4.92
N PRO A 299 -5.54 17.21 -5.99
CA PRO A 299 -6.77 18.00 -5.89
C PRO A 299 -8.00 17.19 -5.45
N PHE A 300 -7.87 15.87 -5.36
CA PHE A 300 -8.96 14.95 -5.04
C PHE A 300 -8.65 14.18 -3.75
N GLY A 301 -9.67 13.93 -2.92
CA GLY A 301 -9.54 13.05 -1.76
C GLY A 301 -9.33 11.58 -2.15
N ASN A 302 -8.92 10.76 -1.19
CA ASN A 302 -8.82 9.31 -1.39
C ASN A 302 -10.21 8.70 -1.69
N ASN A 303 -10.27 7.71 -2.56
CA ASN A 303 -11.53 7.09 -3.00
C ASN A 303 -11.81 5.80 -2.21
N GLU A 304 -12.58 5.91 -1.14
CA GLU A 304 -12.98 4.76 -0.29
C GLU A 304 -13.87 3.74 -1.03
N GLU A 305 -14.45 4.11 -2.17
CA GLU A 305 -15.29 3.24 -3.01
C GLU A 305 -14.50 2.62 -4.18
N PHE A 306 -13.17 2.75 -4.21
CA PHE A 306 -12.34 2.14 -5.26
C PHE A 306 -12.44 0.61 -5.23
N VAL A 307 -12.55 -0.01 -6.41
CA VAL A 307 -12.75 -1.46 -6.55
C VAL A 307 -11.79 -2.05 -7.58
N GLY A 308 -11.06 -3.10 -7.18
CA GLY A 308 -10.25 -3.94 -8.05
C GLY A 308 -9.01 -3.26 -8.63
N ARG A 309 -8.69 -3.57 -9.90
CA ARG A 309 -7.50 -3.07 -10.61
C ARG A 309 -6.14 -3.45 -10.00
N ASP A 310 -6.10 -4.48 -9.15
CA ASP A 310 -4.91 -4.92 -8.42
C ASP A 310 -3.71 -5.16 -9.34
N THR A 311 -3.93 -5.77 -10.50
CA THR A 311 -2.85 -6.06 -11.46
C THR A 311 -2.16 -4.78 -11.95
N ILE A 312 -2.95 -3.73 -12.22
CA ILE A 312 -2.41 -2.45 -12.71
C ILE A 312 -1.74 -1.69 -11.57
N LEU A 313 -2.33 -1.69 -10.37
CA LEU A 313 -1.74 -1.06 -9.18
C LEU A 313 -0.42 -1.74 -8.79
N GLN A 314 -0.34 -3.07 -8.84
CA GLN A 314 0.90 -3.81 -8.63
C GLN A 314 1.97 -3.46 -9.67
N GLN A 315 1.58 -3.28 -10.94
CA GLN A 315 2.52 -2.83 -11.96
C GLN A 315 2.99 -1.39 -11.73
N LEU A 316 2.09 -0.48 -11.32
CA LEU A 316 2.43 0.90 -11.00
C LEU A 316 3.36 0.98 -9.79
N SER A 317 3.08 0.25 -8.70
CA SER A 317 3.90 0.22 -7.48
C SER A 317 5.37 -0.15 -7.74
N LYS A 318 5.66 -0.87 -8.83
CA LYS A 318 7.02 -1.26 -9.24
C LYS A 318 7.70 -0.24 -10.16
N ARG A 319 6.93 0.64 -10.81
CA ARG A 319 7.41 1.51 -11.90
C ARG A 319 7.44 2.99 -11.54
N ILE A 320 6.48 3.45 -10.74
CA ILE A 320 6.37 4.87 -10.40
C ILE A 320 7.28 5.34 -9.26
N PRO A 321 7.77 4.48 -8.32
CA PRO A 321 8.70 4.96 -7.30
C PRO A 321 9.95 5.55 -7.96
N PRO A 322 10.34 6.79 -7.60
CA PRO A 322 11.51 7.42 -8.21
C PRO A 322 12.81 6.65 -7.95
N SER A 323 12.87 5.87 -6.86
CA SER A 323 13.99 4.99 -6.50
C SER A 323 14.20 3.79 -7.45
N THR A 324 13.21 3.43 -8.28
CA THR A 324 13.29 2.24 -9.14
C THR A 324 14.43 2.31 -10.17
N ARG A 325 14.76 3.49 -10.72
CA ARG A 325 15.90 3.69 -11.64
C ARG A 325 16.79 4.85 -11.17
N LYS A 326 17.87 4.53 -10.45
CA LYS A 326 18.78 5.50 -9.78
C LYS A 326 19.26 6.70 -10.61
N ASN A 327 19.40 6.56 -11.93
CA ASN A 327 19.98 7.58 -12.81
C ASN A 327 19.04 8.01 -13.94
N ASP A 328 17.75 7.70 -13.86
CA ASP A 328 16.79 7.99 -14.92
C ASP A 328 15.50 8.59 -14.36
N CYS A 329 14.96 9.59 -15.06
CA CYS A 329 13.66 10.16 -14.71
C CYS A 329 12.59 9.31 -15.39
N GLN A 330 11.97 8.43 -14.62
CA GLN A 330 11.09 7.39 -15.13
C GLN A 330 9.79 7.98 -15.63
N TRP A 331 9.40 7.63 -16.85
CA TRP A 331 8.15 8.10 -17.47
C TRP A 331 7.25 6.89 -17.70
N THR A 332 6.09 6.88 -17.07
CA THR A 332 5.07 5.82 -17.20
C THR A 332 3.79 6.43 -17.73
N ALA A 333 3.09 5.75 -18.63
CA ALA A 333 1.78 6.22 -19.12
C ALA A 333 0.68 5.21 -18.79
N ILE A 334 -0.48 5.71 -18.38
CA ILE A 334 -1.73 4.98 -18.28
C ILE A 334 -2.60 5.42 -19.45
N GLU A 335 -2.86 4.51 -20.39
CA GLU A 335 -3.70 4.77 -21.56
C GLU A 335 -4.99 3.95 -21.55
N GLY A 336 -6.05 4.45 -22.19
CA GLY A 336 -7.33 3.74 -22.25
C GLY A 336 -8.50 4.65 -22.58
N LEU A 337 -9.65 4.06 -22.88
CA LEU A 337 -10.85 4.80 -23.30
C LEU A 337 -11.34 5.80 -22.23
N GLY A 338 -12.16 6.76 -22.63
CA GLY A 338 -12.83 7.67 -21.70
C GLY A 338 -13.68 6.89 -20.69
N GLY A 339 -13.66 7.27 -19.42
CA GLY A 339 -14.51 6.65 -18.38
C GLY A 339 -14.04 5.31 -17.81
N VAL A 340 -12.90 4.74 -18.27
CA VAL A 340 -12.37 3.45 -17.76
C VAL A 340 -11.67 3.54 -16.39
N GLY A 341 -11.56 4.73 -15.80
CA GLY A 341 -11.02 4.92 -14.44
C GLY A 341 -9.53 5.24 -14.35
N LYS A 342 -8.86 5.65 -15.44
CA LYS A 342 -7.42 5.99 -15.44
C LYS A 342 -7.01 6.97 -14.34
N THR A 343 -7.74 8.08 -14.20
CA THR A 343 -7.50 9.10 -13.18
C THR A 343 -7.64 8.54 -11.77
N GLN A 344 -8.60 7.64 -11.54
CA GLN A 344 -8.80 6.99 -10.23
C GLN A 344 -7.68 6.00 -9.91
N ILE A 345 -7.23 5.21 -10.89
CA ILE A 345 -6.06 4.32 -10.74
C ILE A 345 -4.80 5.13 -10.43
N ALA A 346 -4.63 6.28 -11.09
CA ALA A 346 -3.51 7.18 -10.87
C ALA A 346 -3.54 7.78 -9.45
N LEU A 347 -4.72 8.17 -8.95
CA LEU A 347 -4.90 8.65 -7.58
C LEU A 347 -4.57 7.58 -6.54
N GLU A 348 -5.09 6.36 -6.72
CA GLU A 348 -4.83 5.24 -5.81
C GLU A 348 -3.32 4.95 -5.73
N ALA A 349 -2.64 4.95 -6.88
CA ALA A 349 -1.19 4.76 -6.93
C ALA A 349 -0.41 5.92 -6.27
N ALA A 350 -0.88 7.16 -6.40
CA ALA A 350 -0.27 8.33 -5.77
C ALA A 350 -0.41 8.30 -4.24
N TYR A 351 -1.60 8.00 -3.72
CA TYR A 351 -1.83 7.84 -2.28
C TYR A 351 -1.06 6.67 -1.71
N GLY A 352 -1.06 5.52 -2.39
CA GLY A 352 -0.29 4.34 -2.00
C GLY A 352 1.22 4.62 -1.93
N LEU A 353 1.79 5.31 -2.92
CA LEU A 353 3.20 5.69 -2.91
C LEU A 353 3.52 6.66 -1.76
N HIS A 354 2.71 7.70 -1.56
CA HIS A 354 2.96 8.67 -0.49
C HIS A 354 2.75 8.08 0.91
N ALA A 355 1.89 7.07 1.06
CA ALA A 355 1.73 6.32 2.30
C ALA A 355 2.96 5.43 2.59
N GLN A 356 3.56 4.85 1.55
CA GLN A 356 4.78 4.05 1.67
C GLN A 356 6.03 4.89 1.91
N ASP A 357 6.10 6.09 1.29
CA ASP A 357 7.21 7.03 1.43
C ASP A 357 6.69 8.46 1.61
N HIS A 358 6.54 8.87 2.88
CA HIS A 358 6.13 10.23 3.24
C HIS A 358 7.16 11.31 2.89
N THR A 359 8.36 10.94 2.45
CA THR A 359 9.41 11.88 2.00
C THR A 359 9.26 12.22 0.52
N CYS A 360 8.59 11.35 -0.24
CA CYS A 360 8.29 11.57 -1.65
C CYS A 360 7.21 12.64 -1.80
N SER A 361 7.55 13.73 -2.49
CA SER A 361 6.59 14.77 -2.86
C SER A 361 5.77 14.33 -4.06
N VAL A 362 4.45 14.38 -3.96
CA VAL A 362 3.53 14.05 -5.06
C VAL A 362 2.85 15.32 -5.54
N PHE A 363 3.01 15.64 -6.81
CA PHE A 363 2.45 16.82 -7.44
C PHE A 363 1.50 16.45 -8.58
N TRP A 364 0.29 17.00 -8.54
CA TRP A 364 -0.72 16.73 -9.55
C TRP A 364 -0.92 17.91 -10.50
N VAL A 365 -0.92 17.61 -11.80
CA VAL A 365 -0.96 18.58 -12.89
C VAL A 365 -2.03 18.18 -13.90
N PRO A 366 -3.17 18.89 -13.93
CA PRO A 366 -4.16 18.74 -14.99
C PRO A 366 -3.58 19.26 -16.31
N ALA A 367 -3.53 18.40 -17.33
CA ALA A 367 -2.99 18.70 -18.66
C ALA A 367 -4.07 18.82 -19.73
N VAL A 368 -5.26 19.31 -19.33
CA VAL A 368 -6.41 19.53 -20.22
C VAL A 368 -6.14 20.64 -21.22
N ASN A 369 -5.43 21.70 -20.81
CA ASN A 369 -4.98 22.79 -21.67
C ASN A 369 -3.75 23.48 -21.05
N VAL A 370 -3.15 24.43 -21.77
CA VAL A 370 -1.95 25.15 -21.30
C VAL A 370 -2.21 25.96 -20.02
N THR A 371 -3.41 26.51 -19.85
CA THR A 371 -3.75 27.37 -18.72
C THR A 371 -3.85 26.56 -17.42
N THR A 372 -4.55 25.42 -17.43
CA THR A 372 -4.67 24.56 -16.25
C THR A 372 -3.32 23.95 -15.86
N PHE A 373 -2.51 23.58 -16.85
CA PHE A 373 -1.14 23.11 -16.63
C PHE A 373 -0.27 24.19 -15.97
N GLU A 374 -0.29 25.43 -16.49
CA GLU A 374 0.52 26.53 -15.95
C GLU A 374 0.08 26.93 -14.55
N ASN A 375 -1.23 26.94 -14.26
CA ASN A 375 -1.74 27.23 -12.93
C ASN A 375 -1.26 26.18 -11.90
N ALA A 376 -1.29 24.89 -12.27
CA ALA A 376 -0.78 23.83 -11.41
C ALA A 376 0.74 23.96 -11.18
N TYR A 377 1.51 24.24 -12.24
CA TYR A 377 2.95 24.51 -12.10
C TYR A 377 3.23 25.73 -11.20
N ARG A 378 2.45 26.81 -11.32
CA ARG A 378 2.61 27.99 -10.46
C ARG A 378 2.42 27.64 -8.99
N GLU A 379 1.41 26.84 -8.66
CA GLU A 379 1.17 26.36 -7.30
C GLU A 379 2.28 25.43 -6.79
N ILE A 380 2.79 24.53 -7.64
CA ILE A 380 3.95 23.70 -7.32
C ILE A 380 5.16 24.60 -7.00
N GLY A 381 5.45 25.59 -7.84
CA GLY A 381 6.55 26.52 -7.63
C GLY A 381 6.38 27.35 -6.36
N ARG A 382 5.16 27.75 -6.00
CA ARG A 382 4.85 28.43 -4.73
C ARG A 382 5.18 27.54 -3.53
N ARG A 383 4.78 26.26 -3.57
CA ARG A 383 5.05 25.29 -2.49
C ARG A 383 6.52 24.96 -2.32
N LEU A 384 7.25 24.87 -3.42
CA LEU A 384 8.69 24.66 -3.45
C LEU A 384 9.51 25.94 -3.15
N GLY A 385 8.85 27.09 -3.00
CA GLY A 385 9.53 28.37 -2.75
C GLY A 385 10.39 28.84 -3.93
N VAL A 386 10.01 28.53 -5.17
CA VAL A 386 10.78 28.86 -6.37
C VAL A 386 10.87 30.39 -6.54
N PRO A 387 12.08 30.97 -6.56
CA PRO A 387 12.25 32.42 -6.69
C PRO A 387 11.64 32.97 -7.98
N GLY A 388 10.84 34.03 -7.86
CA GLY A 388 10.23 34.71 -9.01
C GLY A 388 8.98 34.05 -9.58
N ILE A 389 8.44 33.00 -8.96
CA ILE A 389 7.25 32.27 -9.45
C ILE A 389 5.98 33.14 -9.53
N GLU A 390 5.88 34.18 -8.71
CA GLU A 390 4.74 35.11 -8.68
C GLU A 390 4.91 36.31 -9.63
N GLY A 391 6.00 36.38 -10.40
CA GLY A 391 6.23 37.50 -11.30
C GLY A 391 5.25 37.51 -12.50
N ASP A 392 4.73 38.68 -12.85
CA ASP A 392 3.78 38.85 -13.97
C ASP A 392 4.33 38.41 -15.34
N LYS A 393 5.67 38.41 -15.49
CA LYS A 393 6.38 37.96 -16.70
C LYS A 393 7.16 36.66 -16.48
N ALA A 394 6.89 35.95 -15.38
CA ALA A 394 7.61 34.73 -15.05
C ALA A 394 7.30 33.62 -16.06
N ASP A 395 8.33 32.98 -16.58
CA ASP A 395 8.18 31.69 -17.28
C ASP A 395 8.02 30.58 -16.23
N VAL A 396 6.82 30.48 -15.69
CA VAL A 396 6.46 29.52 -14.63
C VAL A 396 6.85 28.09 -15.00
N LYS A 397 6.61 27.70 -16.25
CA LYS A 397 6.86 26.33 -16.71
C LYS A 397 8.35 26.00 -16.67
N ALA A 398 9.20 26.92 -17.14
CA ALA A 398 10.65 26.76 -17.07
C ALA A 398 11.17 26.77 -15.63
N LEU A 399 10.69 27.69 -14.80
CA LEU A 399 11.11 27.82 -13.40
C LEU A 399 10.87 26.54 -12.59
N VAL A 400 9.69 25.93 -12.74
CA VAL A 400 9.32 24.71 -12.02
C VAL A 400 10.04 23.48 -12.57
N ARG A 401 10.19 23.39 -13.90
CA ARG A 401 11.02 22.35 -14.52
C ARG A 401 12.43 22.37 -13.93
N ASP A 402 13.04 23.55 -13.88
CA ASP A 402 14.41 23.71 -13.41
C ASP A 402 14.52 23.39 -11.91
N ALA A 403 13.54 23.83 -11.10
CA ALA A 403 13.49 23.51 -9.68
C ALA A 403 13.40 22.00 -9.43
N LEU A 404 12.46 21.29 -10.08
CA LEU A 404 12.28 19.84 -9.91
C LEU A 404 13.43 19.01 -10.50
N SER A 405 14.20 19.57 -11.45
CA SER A 405 15.36 18.90 -12.04
C SER A 405 16.62 19.01 -11.15
N GLN A 406 16.62 19.84 -10.11
CA GLN A 406 17.73 19.96 -9.17
C GLN A 406 17.68 18.89 -8.07
N ASP A 407 18.86 18.47 -7.59
CA ASP A 407 18.97 17.51 -6.49
C ASP A 407 18.33 17.96 -5.17
N THR A 408 18.17 19.27 -5.00
CA THR A 408 17.53 19.94 -3.87
C THR A 408 16.02 19.76 -3.84
N ALA A 409 15.39 19.34 -4.94
CA ALA A 409 13.96 19.05 -5.00
C ALA A 409 13.55 17.80 -4.19
N GLY A 410 14.53 17.00 -3.74
CA GLY A 410 14.27 15.75 -3.06
C GLY A 410 13.68 14.68 -4.00
N VAL A 411 13.01 13.69 -3.41
CA VAL A 411 12.32 12.63 -4.13
C VAL A 411 10.92 13.10 -4.50
N TRP A 412 10.51 12.94 -5.76
CA TRP A 412 9.19 13.41 -6.20
C TRP A 412 8.54 12.57 -7.31
N LEU A 413 7.21 12.57 -7.32
CA LEU A 413 6.34 12.04 -8.37
C LEU A 413 5.49 13.18 -8.96
N LEU A 414 5.52 13.33 -10.28
CA LEU A 414 4.69 14.28 -11.02
C LEU A 414 3.60 13.53 -11.78
N MET A 415 2.34 13.83 -11.48
CA MET A 415 1.15 13.22 -12.08
C MET A 415 0.59 14.17 -13.13
N VAL A 416 0.66 13.80 -14.40
CA VAL A 416 0.20 14.61 -15.54
C VAL A 416 -1.09 13.99 -16.07
N ASP A 417 -2.23 14.54 -15.66
CA ASP A 417 -3.55 13.93 -15.87
C ASP A 417 -4.30 14.53 -17.06
N ASN A 418 -4.96 13.69 -17.86
CA ASN A 418 -5.73 14.05 -19.07
C ASN A 418 -4.91 14.76 -20.16
N LEU A 419 -3.68 14.30 -20.41
CA LEU A 419 -2.89 14.78 -21.54
C LEU A 419 -3.41 14.11 -22.83
N ASP A 420 -4.56 14.56 -23.33
CA ASP A 420 -5.24 13.98 -24.49
C ASP A 420 -4.92 14.71 -25.81
N ASP A 421 -4.68 16.02 -25.72
CA ASP A 421 -4.39 16.89 -26.86
C ASP A 421 -2.91 16.81 -27.26
N VAL A 422 -2.66 16.17 -28.41
CA VAL A 422 -1.31 15.99 -28.98
C VAL A 422 -0.70 17.28 -29.53
N ASP A 423 -1.51 18.32 -29.76
CA ASP A 423 -1.01 19.61 -30.23
C ASP A 423 -0.28 20.36 -29.10
N LEU A 424 -0.60 20.08 -27.83
CA LEU A 424 0.16 20.55 -26.68
C LEU A 424 1.62 20.05 -26.69
N LEU A 425 1.90 18.95 -27.40
CA LEU A 425 3.22 18.36 -27.58
C LEU A 425 3.86 18.70 -28.93
N SER A 426 3.14 19.38 -29.83
CA SER A 426 3.61 19.65 -31.18
C SER A 426 4.83 20.57 -31.19
N PRO A 427 5.90 20.27 -31.95
CA PRO A 427 7.07 21.14 -32.07
C PRO A 427 6.75 22.54 -32.62
N ILE A 428 5.62 22.67 -33.32
CA ILE A 428 5.14 23.92 -33.95
C ILE A 428 4.33 24.76 -32.95
N ALA A 429 3.90 24.19 -31.82
CA ALA A 429 3.28 24.95 -30.75
C ALA A 429 4.26 26.02 -30.24
N LYS A 430 3.76 27.22 -29.94
CA LYS A 430 4.60 28.31 -29.42
C LYS A 430 5.36 27.91 -28.14
N HIS A 431 4.77 27.01 -27.34
CA HIS A 431 5.36 26.47 -26.10
C HIS A 431 4.98 24.99 -25.91
N PRO A 432 5.69 24.03 -26.54
CA PRO A 432 5.36 22.61 -26.40
C PRO A 432 5.61 22.12 -24.97
N LEU A 433 4.60 21.49 -24.36
CA LEU A 433 4.67 21.01 -22.96
C LEU A 433 5.79 20.00 -22.73
N GLN A 434 6.16 19.22 -23.76
CA GLN A 434 7.25 18.25 -23.70
C GLN A 434 8.57 18.84 -23.17
N ARG A 435 8.85 20.12 -23.46
CA ARG A 435 10.10 20.80 -23.05
C ARG A 435 10.10 21.29 -21.59
N TYR A 436 8.96 21.21 -20.93
CA TYR A 436 8.76 21.69 -19.55
C TYR A 436 8.62 20.55 -18.55
N PHE A 437 8.66 19.29 -18.99
CA PHE A 437 8.73 18.17 -18.05
C PHE A 437 10.14 18.09 -17.43
N PRO A 438 10.24 18.01 -16.08
CA PRO A 438 11.51 17.92 -15.39
C PRO A 438 12.24 16.61 -15.66
N ARG A 439 13.56 16.62 -15.47
CA ARG A 439 14.42 15.43 -15.56
C ARG A 439 15.28 15.36 -14.31
N SER A 440 15.06 14.33 -13.50
CA SER A 440 15.84 14.05 -12.29
C SER A 440 15.90 12.55 -12.02
N GLY A 441 17.05 12.04 -11.56
CA GLY A 441 17.18 10.67 -11.07
C GLY A 441 16.45 10.43 -9.74
N LYS A 442 15.95 11.49 -9.10
CA LYS A 442 15.07 11.43 -7.92
C LYS A 442 13.59 11.68 -8.27
N GLY A 443 13.28 11.77 -9.56
CA GLY A 443 11.97 12.14 -10.07
C GLY A 443 11.32 11.06 -10.92
N SER A 444 10.00 10.95 -10.84
CA SER A 444 9.19 10.08 -11.69
C SER A 444 7.99 10.84 -12.23
N ILE A 445 7.53 10.50 -13.44
CA ILE A 445 6.36 11.11 -14.08
C ILE A 445 5.38 10.02 -14.50
N LEU A 446 4.12 10.17 -14.09
CA LEU A 446 3.01 9.33 -14.50
C LEU A 446 2.02 10.16 -15.34
N PHE A 447 1.76 9.71 -16.57
CA PHE A 447 0.82 10.34 -17.48
C PHE A 447 -0.50 9.57 -17.51
N THR A 448 -1.65 10.26 -17.60
CA THR A 448 -2.91 9.64 -18.00
C THR A 448 -3.36 10.23 -19.34
N THR A 449 -3.78 9.36 -20.27
CA THR A 449 -4.22 9.79 -21.61
C THR A 449 -5.20 8.81 -22.25
N ARG A 450 -6.03 9.29 -23.17
CA ARG A 450 -6.86 8.48 -24.08
C ARG A 450 -6.19 8.27 -25.43
N ASN A 451 -5.12 9.02 -25.70
CA ASN A 451 -4.50 9.08 -27.01
C ASN A 451 -3.12 8.40 -26.99
N HIS A 452 -3.02 7.25 -27.66
CA HIS A 452 -1.77 6.50 -27.75
C HIS A 452 -0.62 7.32 -28.38
N GLU A 453 -0.93 8.29 -29.25
CA GLU A 453 0.07 9.17 -29.88
C GLU A 453 0.82 10.04 -28.85
N VAL A 454 0.24 10.27 -27.67
CA VAL A 454 0.90 11.01 -26.58
C VAL A 454 2.09 10.20 -26.05
N ALA A 455 1.90 8.90 -25.81
CA ALA A 455 2.99 8.03 -25.35
C ALA A 455 4.11 7.94 -26.39
N THR A 456 3.77 7.89 -27.69
CA THR A 456 4.77 7.85 -28.76
C THR A 456 5.51 9.19 -28.91
N LYS A 457 4.82 10.34 -28.83
CA LYS A 457 5.47 11.67 -28.87
C LYS A 457 6.39 11.92 -27.68
N LEU A 458 6.06 11.37 -26.52
CA LEU A 458 6.88 11.44 -25.31
C LEU A 458 8.02 10.40 -25.28
N ASP A 459 8.13 9.55 -26.31
CA ASP A 459 9.11 8.47 -26.41
C ASP A 459 9.07 7.51 -25.20
N ILE A 460 7.85 7.22 -24.71
CA ILE A 460 7.65 6.30 -23.59
C ILE A 460 7.74 4.86 -24.13
N PRO A 461 8.66 4.02 -23.62
CA PRO A 461 8.77 2.64 -24.07
C PRO A 461 7.49 1.86 -23.87
N ALA A 462 7.12 0.98 -24.80
CA ALA A 462 5.88 0.18 -24.71
C ALA A 462 5.76 -0.61 -23.40
N ARG A 463 6.89 -1.05 -22.81
CA ARG A 463 6.91 -1.71 -21.51
C ARG A 463 6.42 -0.81 -20.36
N ASP A 464 6.56 0.50 -20.49
CA ASP A 464 6.22 1.53 -19.50
C ASP A 464 4.85 2.20 -19.83
N VAL A 465 4.13 1.69 -20.83
CA VAL A 465 2.75 2.05 -21.14
C VAL A 465 1.80 0.97 -20.60
N LEU A 466 0.85 1.39 -19.77
CA LEU A 466 -0.16 0.55 -19.13
C LEU A 466 -1.53 0.81 -19.75
N ARG A 467 -2.05 -0.18 -20.47
CA ARG A 467 -3.37 -0.10 -21.08
C ARG A 467 -4.44 -0.53 -20.08
N VAL A 468 -5.35 0.38 -19.77
CA VAL A 468 -6.53 0.15 -18.92
C VAL A 468 -7.72 -0.15 -19.81
N THR A 469 -8.34 -1.29 -19.57
CA THR A 469 -9.60 -1.72 -20.20
C THR A 469 -10.77 -1.52 -19.24
N GLU A 470 -11.96 -1.93 -19.67
CA GLU A 470 -13.17 -2.01 -18.86
C GLU A 470 -12.96 -2.83 -17.58
N MET A 471 -13.84 -2.67 -16.59
CA MET A 471 -13.83 -3.52 -15.38
C MET A 471 -14.29 -4.93 -15.75
N SER A 472 -13.88 -5.92 -14.97
CA SER A 472 -14.47 -7.25 -15.04
C SER A 472 -15.92 -7.22 -14.54
N GLN A 473 -16.68 -8.25 -14.89
CA GLN A 473 -18.04 -8.45 -14.40
C GLN A 473 -18.09 -8.50 -12.86
N THR A 474 -17.13 -9.18 -12.23
CA THR A 474 -17.04 -9.29 -10.77
C THR A 474 -16.79 -7.93 -10.12
N GLU A 475 -15.78 -7.19 -10.60
CA GLU A 475 -15.47 -5.84 -10.10
C GLU A 475 -16.65 -4.89 -10.30
N THR A 476 -17.40 -5.03 -11.39
CA THR A 476 -18.57 -4.20 -11.68
C THR A 476 -19.71 -4.44 -10.70
N VAL A 477 -20.03 -5.70 -10.41
CA VAL A 477 -21.07 -6.06 -9.43
C VAL A 477 -20.66 -5.59 -8.03
N GLU A 478 -19.39 -5.75 -7.65
CA GLU A 478 -18.87 -5.24 -6.40
C GLU A 478 -18.99 -3.71 -6.32
N PHE A 479 -18.65 -3.00 -7.40
CA PHE A 479 -18.75 -1.54 -7.45
C PHE A 479 -20.20 -1.05 -7.33
N LEU A 480 -21.17 -1.72 -7.98
CA LEU A 480 -22.59 -1.43 -7.77
C LEU A 480 -22.99 -1.63 -6.29
N GLY A 481 -22.49 -2.70 -5.66
CA GLY A 481 -22.75 -3.01 -4.25
C GLY A 481 -22.18 -2.01 -3.25
N LYS A 482 -21.22 -1.17 -3.63
CA LYS A 482 -20.74 -0.06 -2.78
C LYS A 482 -21.78 1.05 -2.63
N SER A 483 -22.63 1.25 -3.64
CA SER A 483 -23.63 2.35 -3.66
C SER A 483 -25.07 1.87 -3.46
N LEU A 484 -25.41 0.63 -3.82
CA LEU A 484 -26.78 0.10 -3.78
C LEU A 484 -27.03 -0.83 -2.59
N GLN A 485 -28.27 -0.88 -2.12
CA GLN A 485 -28.66 -1.81 -1.06
C GLN A 485 -28.87 -3.23 -1.59
N GLU A 486 -28.71 -4.23 -0.73
CA GLU A 486 -28.86 -5.66 -1.08
C GLU A 486 -30.20 -5.97 -1.77
N HIS A 487 -31.29 -5.33 -1.33
CA HIS A 487 -32.61 -5.55 -1.92
C HIS A 487 -32.73 -5.01 -3.36
N GLN A 488 -31.99 -3.96 -3.74
CA GLN A 488 -31.98 -3.39 -5.08
C GLN A 488 -31.23 -4.27 -6.09
N MET A 489 -30.37 -5.17 -5.62
CA MET A 489 -29.55 -6.08 -6.44
C MET A 489 -29.95 -7.56 -6.29
N ARG A 490 -31.13 -7.86 -5.71
CA ARG A 490 -31.59 -9.23 -5.47
C ARG A 490 -31.66 -10.09 -6.73
N ASP A 491 -32.03 -9.48 -7.86
CA ASP A 491 -32.06 -10.18 -9.14
C ASP A 491 -30.67 -10.19 -9.78
N THR A 492 -29.96 -11.30 -9.59
CA THR A 492 -28.62 -11.50 -10.13
C THR A 492 -28.58 -11.53 -11.65
N GLU A 493 -29.66 -11.96 -12.31
CA GLU A 493 -29.70 -12.04 -13.78
C GLU A 493 -29.86 -10.65 -14.38
N SER A 494 -30.81 -9.85 -13.87
CA SER A 494 -31.00 -8.46 -14.30
C SER A 494 -29.80 -7.60 -13.95
N THR A 495 -29.18 -7.81 -12.78
CA THR A 495 -27.94 -7.12 -12.41
C THR A 495 -26.84 -7.41 -13.42
N LYS A 496 -26.63 -8.67 -13.82
CA LYS A 496 -25.63 -9.02 -14.84
C LYS A 496 -25.95 -8.43 -16.23
N LYS A 497 -27.22 -8.38 -16.63
CA LYS A 497 -27.63 -7.73 -17.88
C LYS A 497 -27.38 -6.22 -17.84
N LEU A 498 -27.60 -5.58 -16.70
CA LEU A 498 -27.32 -4.17 -16.50
C LEU A 498 -25.81 -3.88 -16.57
N THR A 499 -24.96 -4.71 -15.97
CA THR A 499 -23.50 -4.52 -16.06
C THR A 499 -22.98 -4.68 -17.49
N ASP A 500 -23.54 -5.63 -18.26
CA ASP A 500 -23.28 -5.78 -19.70
C ASP A 500 -23.74 -4.53 -20.48
N PHE A 501 -24.94 -4.02 -20.18
CA PHE A 501 -25.48 -2.80 -20.80
C PHE A 501 -24.60 -1.56 -20.54
N LEU A 502 -24.07 -1.43 -19.33
CA LEU A 502 -23.15 -0.36 -18.94
C LEU A 502 -21.71 -0.58 -19.45
N ALA A 503 -21.49 -1.64 -20.25
CA ALA A 503 -20.21 -2.04 -20.82
C ALA A 503 -19.09 -2.18 -19.77
N CYS A 504 -19.44 -2.45 -18.51
CA CYS A 504 -18.51 -2.48 -17.38
C CYS A 504 -17.60 -1.23 -17.29
N LEU A 505 -18.12 -0.06 -17.71
CA LEU A 505 -17.42 1.22 -17.64
C LEU A 505 -17.65 1.88 -16.27
N PRO A 506 -16.61 2.11 -15.44
CA PRO A 506 -16.75 2.66 -14.09
C PRO A 506 -17.58 3.95 -14.05
N LEU A 507 -17.41 4.81 -15.05
CA LEU A 507 -18.17 6.06 -15.14
C LEU A 507 -19.67 5.81 -15.34
N ALA A 508 -20.04 4.90 -16.25
CA ALA A 508 -21.44 4.56 -16.52
C ALA A 508 -22.06 3.85 -15.31
N ILE A 509 -21.29 2.97 -14.65
CA ILE A 509 -21.69 2.28 -13.42
C ILE A 509 -21.99 3.29 -12.30
N LYS A 510 -21.10 4.26 -12.08
CA LYS A 510 -21.28 5.28 -11.04
C LYS A 510 -22.50 6.17 -11.32
N GLN A 511 -22.74 6.53 -12.58
CA GLN A 511 -23.94 7.27 -12.96
C GLN A 511 -25.22 6.48 -12.68
N ALA A 512 -25.26 5.23 -13.15
CA ALA A 512 -26.41 4.36 -12.95
C ALA A 512 -26.68 4.10 -11.46
N SER A 513 -25.63 3.82 -10.68
CA SER A 513 -25.76 3.57 -9.24
C SER A 513 -26.24 4.82 -8.49
N MET A 514 -25.76 6.01 -8.86
CA MET A 514 -26.23 7.26 -8.27
C MET A 514 -27.69 7.54 -8.58
N ASN A 515 -28.14 7.29 -9.82
CA ASN A 515 -29.54 7.45 -10.20
C ASN A 515 -30.43 6.47 -9.44
N MET A 516 -30.08 5.17 -9.43
CA MET A 516 -30.80 4.13 -8.69
C MET A 516 -30.85 4.41 -7.19
N PHE A 517 -29.76 4.91 -6.60
CA PHE A 517 -29.73 5.30 -5.19
C PHE A 517 -30.70 6.45 -4.89
N ARG A 518 -30.75 7.47 -5.78
CA ARG A 518 -31.65 8.62 -5.62
C ARG A 518 -33.12 8.28 -5.82
N THR A 519 -33.42 7.43 -6.79
CA THR A 519 -34.79 7.07 -7.16
C THR A 519 -35.34 5.89 -6.35
N GLY A 520 -34.45 5.12 -5.72
CA GLY A 520 -34.79 3.85 -5.07
C GLY A 520 -35.00 2.69 -6.05
N ALA A 521 -34.74 2.88 -7.34
CA ALA A 521 -34.93 1.85 -8.36
C ALA A 521 -33.99 0.64 -8.13
N SER A 522 -34.52 -0.55 -8.38
CA SER A 522 -33.74 -1.79 -8.47
C SER A 522 -32.97 -1.88 -9.78
N THR A 523 -31.99 -2.79 -9.86
CA THR A 523 -31.26 -3.05 -11.10
C THR A 523 -32.17 -3.52 -12.23
N THR A 524 -33.24 -4.25 -11.90
CA THR A 524 -34.28 -4.68 -12.85
C THR A 524 -35.07 -3.49 -13.39
N GLU A 525 -35.62 -2.64 -12.53
CA GLU A 525 -36.40 -1.47 -12.94
C GLU A 525 -35.56 -0.49 -13.76
N TYR A 526 -34.31 -0.27 -13.36
CA TYR A 526 -33.39 0.61 -14.08
C TYR A 526 -33.02 0.06 -15.46
N LEU A 527 -32.79 -1.26 -15.57
CA LEU A 527 -32.53 -1.90 -16.86
C LEU A 527 -33.75 -1.82 -17.80
N GLU A 528 -34.96 -2.02 -17.26
CA GLU A 528 -36.22 -1.86 -18.02
C GLU A 528 -36.38 -0.43 -18.51
N TYR A 529 -36.12 0.57 -17.65
CA TYR A 529 -36.15 1.98 -18.02
C TYR A 529 -35.09 2.34 -19.06
N CYS A 530 -33.87 1.82 -18.95
CA CYS A 530 -32.84 2.00 -19.98
C CYS A 530 -33.24 1.37 -21.33
N SER A 531 -34.15 0.40 -21.33
CA SER A 531 -34.59 -0.34 -22.50
C SER A 531 -35.95 0.12 -23.05
N SER A 532 -36.59 1.13 -22.43
CA SER A 532 -37.95 1.55 -22.79
C SER A 532 -38.00 2.45 -24.02
N SER A 533 -37.02 3.35 -24.22
CA SER A 533 -36.87 4.14 -25.44
C SER A 533 -35.47 4.74 -25.61
N ASP A 534 -35.06 4.96 -26.86
CA ASP A 534 -33.80 5.65 -27.19
C ASP A 534 -33.73 7.07 -26.58
N LYS A 535 -34.88 7.72 -26.40
CA LYS A 535 -34.99 9.07 -25.82
C LYS A 535 -34.68 9.06 -24.32
N ASP A 536 -35.19 8.08 -23.58
CA ASP A 536 -34.94 7.93 -22.15
C ASP A 536 -33.47 7.55 -21.89
N GLN A 537 -32.90 6.72 -22.77
CA GLN A 537 -31.47 6.40 -22.74
C GLN A 537 -30.60 7.63 -23.04
N ILE A 538 -30.99 8.48 -23.99
CA ILE A 538 -30.32 9.75 -24.27
C ILE A 538 -30.37 10.67 -23.05
N GLU A 539 -31.54 10.84 -22.44
CA GLU A 539 -31.74 11.70 -21.26
C GLU A 539 -30.81 11.29 -20.12
N LEU A 540 -30.78 10.01 -19.76
CA LEU A 540 -29.91 9.45 -18.73
C LEU A 540 -28.41 9.64 -18.99
N LEU A 541 -27.94 9.38 -20.21
CA LEU A 541 -26.51 9.50 -20.54
C LEU A 541 -26.06 10.96 -20.69
N SER A 542 -27.01 11.89 -20.89
CA SER A 542 -26.76 13.33 -21.05
C SER A 542 -26.85 14.10 -19.74
N GLU A 543 -27.38 13.49 -18.66
CA GLU A 543 -27.43 14.14 -17.35
C GLU A 543 -26.02 14.49 -16.85
N HIS A 544 -25.83 15.78 -16.55
CA HIS A 544 -24.68 16.23 -15.80
C HIS A 544 -24.78 15.71 -14.36
N PHE A 545 -23.69 15.10 -13.89
CA PHE A 545 -23.56 14.67 -12.51
C PHE A 545 -22.25 15.19 -11.93
N GLU A 546 -22.32 15.71 -10.72
CA GLU A 546 -21.15 16.11 -9.95
C GLU A 546 -20.49 14.86 -9.34
N ASP A 547 -19.17 14.77 -9.49
CA ASP A 547 -18.36 13.70 -8.93
C ASP A 547 -17.13 14.31 -8.25
N ARG A 548 -16.90 13.93 -6.98
CA ARG A 548 -15.80 14.45 -6.16
C ARG A 548 -14.42 14.08 -6.72
N GLY A 549 -14.35 13.06 -7.58
CA GLY A 549 -13.13 12.63 -8.27
C GLY A 549 -12.92 13.23 -9.66
N ARG A 550 -13.67 14.27 -10.06
CA ARG A 550 -13.61 14.88 -11.40
C ARG A 550 -13.43 16.40 -11.33
N TYR A 551 -12.80 16.99 -12.35
CA TYR A 551 -12.78 18.44 -12.48
C TYR A 551 -14.16 18.96 -12.87
N SER A 552 -14.63 20.01 -12.19
CA SER A 552 -15.95 20.62 -12.36
C SER A 552 -16.24 21.11 -13.78
N GLU A 553 -15.20 21.42 -14.56
CA GLU A 553 -15.30 21.96 -15.93
C GLU A 553 -15.17 20.88 -17.03
N THR A 554 -14.91 19.61 -16.67
CA THR A 554 -14.80 18.54 -17.69
C THR A 554 -16.19 18.02 -18.03
N ALA A 555 -16.64 18.19 -19.28
CA ALA A 555 -17.95 17.69 -19.67
C ALA A 555 -17.98 16.16 -19.69
N ASN A 556 -19.19 15.60 -19.69
CA ASN A 556 -19.37 14.15 -19.57
C ASN A 556 -18.78 13.46 -20.82
N PRO A 557 -17.71 12.65 -20.72
CA PRO A 557 -17.09 12.05 -21.89
C PRO A 557 -17.98 11.00 -22.59
N ILE A 558 -19.04 10.53 -21.91
CA ILE A 558 -20.11 9.73 -22.53
C ILE A 558 -20.94 10.58 -23.50
N HIS A 559 -21.05 11.88 -23.24
CA HIS A 559 -21.82 12.88 -24.00
C HIS A 559 -20.96 13.70 -25.00
N GLU A 560 -19.79 14.20 -24.60
CA GLU A 560 -18.94 15.14 -25.37
C GLU A 560 -18.61 14.65 -26.78
N ASN A 561 -18.47 13.34 -26.97
CA ASN A 561 -18.23 12.80 -28.30
C ASN A 561 -19.51 12.57 -29.08
N ARG A 562 -20.63 12.21 -28.43
CA ARG A 562 -21.87 11.82 -29.12
C ARG A 562 -22.42 12.96 -29.96
N ASP A 563 -22.62 14.14 -29.39
CA ASP A 563 -23.19 15.27 -30.14
C ASP A 563 -22.26 15.76 -31.25
N VAL A 564 -20.95 15.72 -31.00
CA VAL A 564 -19.93 16.12 -31.96
C VAL A 564 -19.87 15.14 -33.14
N TRP A 565 -19.68 13.83 -32.91
CA TRP A 565 -19.67 12.88 -34.02
C TRP A 565 -21.05 12.71 -34.64
N MET A 566 -22.16 12.73 -33.89
CA MET A 566 -23.51 12.75 -34.47
C MET A 566 -23.73 13.99 -35.36
N GLY A 567 -23.16 15.15 -35.00
CA GLY A 567 -23.14 16.35 -35.83
C GLY A 567 -22.35 16.18 -37.14
N TYR A 568 -21.25 15.42 -37.11
CA TYR A 568 -20.45 15.10 -38.29
C TYR A 568 -20.93 13.87 -39.09
N MET A 569 -21.81 13.03 -38.53
CA MET A 569 -22.27 11.78 -39.16
C MET A 569 -22.89 11.99 -40.55
N PRO A 570 -23.80 12.97 -40.77
CA PRO A 570 -24.34 13.23 -42.10
C PRO A 570 -23.23 13.57 -43.12
N HIS A 571 -22.20 14.31 -42.69
CA HIS A 571 -21.07 14.67 -43.55
C HIS A 571 -20.17 13.48 -43.85
N ALA A 572 -19.87 12.64 -42.86
CA ALA A 572 -19.10 11.41 -43.06
C ALA A 572 -19.81 10.44 -44.02
N VAL A 573 -21.13 10.27 -43.88
CA VAL A 573 -21.95 9.45 -44.79
C VAL A 573 -21.99 10.03 -46.21
N VAL A 574 -22.07 11.36 -46.36
CA VAL A 574 -22.00 12.03 -47.67
C VAL A 574 -20.62 11.86 -48.33
N VAL A 575 -19.54 12.02 -47.58
CA VAL A 575 -18.18 11.77 -48.07
C VAL A 575 -18.06 10.33 -48.57
N LEU A 576 -18.54 9.36 -47.79
CA LEU A 576 -18.49 7.94 -48.16
C LEU A 576 -19.42 7.55 -49.33
N SER A 577 -20.51 8.29 -49.56
CA SER A 577 -21.44 8.06 -50.68
C SER A 577 -21.07 8.84 -51.95
N GLY A 578 -20.20 9.86 -51.83
CA GLY A 578 -19.69 10.67 -52.94
C GLY A 578 -18.47 10.08 -53.65
N TYR A 579 -17.80 9.09 -53.06
CA TYR A 579 -16.70 8.37 -53.70
C TYR A 579 -17.23 7.39 -54.76
N GLN A 580 -17.12 7.76 -56.03
CA GLN A 580 -17.33 6.83 -57.16
C GLN A 580 -16.09 5.97 -57.47
N GLU A 581 -14.97 6.14 -56.75
CA GLU A 581 -13.77 5.32 -56.88
C GLU A 581 -13.51 4.47 -55.62
N PRO A 582 -12.94 3.26 -55.75
CA PRO A 582 -12.59 2.44 -54.59
C PRO A 582 -11.55 3.16 -53.72
N ALA A 583 -11.83 3.24 -52.42
CA ALA A 583 -10.99 3.83 -51.39
C ALA A 583 -9.56 3.27 -51.44
N LYS A 584 -8.57 4.11 -51.78
CA LYS A 584 -7.16 3.70 -51.94
C LYS A 584 -6.28 4.05 -50.74
N GLU A 585 -6.80 4.81 -49.77
CA GLU A 585 -6.03 5.25 -48.58
C GLU A 585 -6.53 4.58 -47.29
N GLU A 586 -5.60 4.27 -46.38
CA GLU A 586 -5.89 3.64 -45.08
C GLU A 586 -6.84 4.48 -44.21
N ALA A 587 -6.83 5.81 -44.41
CA ALA A 587 -7.73 6.75 -43.76
C ALA A 587 -9.21 6.49 -44.11
N ASP A 588 -9.52 6.15 -45.36
CA ASP A 588 -10.89 5.85 -45.81
C ASP A 588 -11.40 4.53 -45.20
N LEU A 589 -10.52 3.53 -45.09
CA LEU A 589 -10.82 2.24 -44.44
C LEU A 589 -11.13 2.40 -42.95
N LYS A 590 -10.52 3.41 -42.31
CA LYS A 590 -10.78 3.76 -40.91
C LYS A 590 -12.09 4.54 -40.79
N LEU A 591 -12.37 5.45 -41.72
CA LEU A 591 -13.61 6.23 -41.74
C LEU A 591 -14.85 5.35 -41.92
N VAL A 592 -14.87 4.44 -42.90
CA VAL A 592 -16.01 3.51 -43.13
C VAL A 592 -16.27 2.66 -41.90
N PHE A 593 -15.20 2.15 -41.27
CA PHE A 593 -15.32 1.33 -40.06
C PHE A 593 -15.86 2.13 -38.86
N ASN A 594 -15.37 3.36 -38.66
CA ASN A 594 -15.84 4.22 -37.57
C ASN A 594 -17.31 4.65 -37.76
N VAL A 595 -17.75 4.88 -39.01
CA VAL A 595 -19.15 5.15 -39.33
C VAL A 595 -20.02 3.92 -39.05
N ALA A 596 -19.56 2.71 -39.40
CA ALA A 596 -20.25 1.46 -39.07
C ALA A 596 -20.39 1.24 -37.56
N GLU A 597 -19.32 1.51 -36.81
CA GLU A 597 -19.31 1.44 -35.35
C GLU A 597 -20.29 2.43 -34.73
N SER A 598 -20.35 3.65 -35.30
CA SER A 598 -21.28 4.69 -34.86
C SER A 598 -22.73 4.27 -35.09
N PHE A 599 -23.08 3.72 -36.26
CA PHE A 599 -24.43 3.20 -36.51
C PHE A 599 -24.81 2.06 -35.56
N ASN A 600 -23.88 1.15 -35.29
CA ASN A 600 -24.09 0.05 -34.35
C ASN A 600 -24.32 0.54 -32.91
N LYS A 601 -23.64 1.62 -32.51
CA LYS A 601 -23.83 2.28 -31.21
C LYS A 601 -25.15 3.04 -31.12
N THR A 602 -25.73 3.45 -32.25
CA THR A 602 -27.07 4.08 -32.34
C THR A 602 -28.20 3.12 -32.65
N ALA A 603 -27.99 1.80 -32.48
CA ALA A 603 -28.97 0.74 -32.79
C ALA A 603 -29.52 0.73 -34.23
N LYS A 604 -28.83 1.41 -35.17
CA LYS A 604 -29.13 1.41 -36.61
C LYS A 604 -28.42 0.23 -37.27
N TYR A 605 -28.91 -0.97 -36.97
CA TYR A 605 -28.18 -2.21 -37.27
C TYR A 605 -28.12 -2.51 -38.77
N GLU A 606 -29.13 -2.13 -39.54
CA GLU A 606 -29.16 -2.29 -40.99
C GLU A 606 -28.09 -1.42 -41.67
N GLU A 607 -27.99 -0.14 -41.27
CA GLU A 607 -26.96 0.78 -41.78
C GLU A 607 -25.55 0.39 -41.30
N ALA A 608 -25.44 -0.09 -40.06
CA ALA A 608 -24.19 -0.62 -39.53
C ALA A 608 -23.73 -1.86 -40.31
N GLU A 609 -24.62 -2.79 -40.64
CA GLU A 609 -24.31 -3.98 -41.43
C GLU A 609 -23.78 -3.57 -42.81
N GLN A 610 -24.45 -2.64 -43.49
CA GLN A 610 -24.03 -2.17 -44.81
C GLN A 610 -22.60 -1.60 -44.77
N MET A 611 -22.32 -0.74 -43.79
CA MET A 611 -21.00 -0.11 -43.65
C MET A 611 -19.93 -1.12 -43.24
N TYR A 612 -20.24 -2.09 -42.36
CA TYR A 612 -19.29 -3.15 -42.00
C TYR A 612 -18.99 -4.10 -43.16
N ARG A 613 -19.97 -4.42 -44.02
CA ARG A 613 -19.73 -5.19 -45.25
C ARG A 613 -18.80 -4.45 -46.20
N GLN A 614 -18.98 -3.13 -46.34
CA GLN A 614 -18.10 -2.28 -47.14
C GLN A 614 -16.68 -2.22 -46.55
N ALA A 615 -16.55 -2.00 -45.23
CA ALA A 615 -15.25 -2.00 -44.55
C ALA A 615 -14.51 -3.34 -44.68
N PHE A 616 -15.22 -4.46 -44.53
CA PHE A 616 -14.66 -5.80 -44.69
C PHE A 616 -14.17 -6.05 -46.12
N GLY A 617 -14.97 -5.71 -47.13
CA GLY A 617 -14.59 -5.86 -48.54
C GLY A 617 -13.34 -5.05 -48.89
N LEU A 618 -13.34 -3.76 -48.54
CA LEU A 618 -12.22 -2.87 -48.83
C LEU A 618 -10.94 -3.26 -48.08
N ARG A 619 -11.03 -3.61 -46.80
CA ARG A 619 -9.84 -4.07 -46.03
C ARG A 619 -9.31 -5.41 -46.53
N THR A 620 -10.18 -6.29 -47.02
CA THR A 620 -9.77 -7.54 -47.65
C THR A 620 -8.98 -7.29 -48.95
N GLU A 621 -9.41 -6.32 -49.76
CA GLU A 621 -8.75 -5.93 -51.01
C GLU A 621 -7.40 -5.22 -50.75
N VAL A 622 -7.36 -4.26 -49.82
CA VAL A 622 -6.20 -3.41 -49.58
C VAL A 622 -5.17 -4.05 -48.65
N LEU A 623 -5.62 -4.62 -47.53
CA LEU A 623 -4.73 -5.15 -46.47
C LEU A 623 -4.58 -6.67 -46.51
N GLY A 624 -5.44 -7.34 -47.28
CA GLY A 624 -5.52 -8.80 -47.35
C GLY A 624 -6.44 -9.42 -46.29
N PRO A 625 -6.91 -10.67 -46.52
CA PRO A 625 -7.89 -11.36 -45.69
C PRO A 625 -7.39 -11.74 -44.28
N LYS A 626 -6.07 -11.76 -44.08
CA LYS A 626 -5.42 -12.17 -42.82
C LYS A 626 -5.01 -11.00 -41.94
N ASN A 627 -5.12 -9.77 -42.42
CA ASN A 627 -4.71 -8.60 -41.64
C ASN A 627 -5.60 -8.47 -40.38
N PRO A 628 -5.04 -8.13 -39.20
CA PRO A 628 -5.82 -7.94 -37.98
C PRO A 628 -7.02 -7.00 -38.15
N SER A 629 -6.87 -5.90 -38.89
CA SER A 629 -7.95 -4.95 -39.16
C SER A 629 -9.07 -5.53 -40.01
N THR A 630 -8.75 -6.46 -40.92
CA THR A 630 -9.74 -7.21 -41.72
C THR A 630 -10.52 -8.20 -40.83
N LEU A 631 -9.81 -8.91 -39.94
CA LEU A 631 -10.44 -9.84 -38.99
C LEU A 631 -11.34 -9.13 -37.98
N ILE A 632 -10.94 -7.95 -37.49
CA ILE A 632 -11.75 -7.11 -36.61
C ILE A 632 -13.06 -6.69 -37.30
N SER A 633 -12.99 -6.30 -38.57
CA SER A 633 -14.19 -5.90 -39.34
C SER A 633 -15.16 -7.07 -39.52
N MET A 634 -14.64 -8.27 -39.73
CA MET A 634 -15.42 -9.51 -39.86
C MET A 634 -16.11 -9.89 -38.54
N ASN A 635 -15.43 -9.74 -37.40
CA ASN A 635 -16.03 -9.97 -36.09
C ASN A 635 -17.12 -8.94 -35.76
N ASN A 636 -16.92 -7.67 -36.10
CA ASN A 636 -17.92 -6.63 -35.85
C ASN A 636 -19.14 -6.79 -36.75
N LEU A 637 -18.95 -7.20 -38.01
CA LEU A 637 -20.05 -7.56 -38.91
C LEU A 637 -20.88 -8.73 -38.37
N ALA A 638 -20.22 -9.78 -37.88
CA ALA A 638 -20.89 -10.90 -37.23
C ALA A 638 -21.70 -10.46 -36.00
N GLY A 639 -21.14 -9.55 -35.18
CA GLY A 639 -21.82 -8.96 -34.04
C GLY A 639 -23.12 -8.25 -34.43
N VAL A 640 -23.11 -7.44 -35.48
CA VAL A 640 -24.31 -6.74 -35.98
C VAL A 640 -25.34 -7.72 -36.55
N LEU A 641 -24.90 -8.73 -37.32
CA LEU A 641 -25.79 -9.78 -37.83
C LEU A 641 -26.48 -10.54 -36.69
N GLY A 642 -25.77 -10.79 -35.59
CA GLY A 642 -26.35 -11.36 -34.37
C GLY A 642 -27.42 -10.45 -33.75
N ARG A 643 -27.16 -9.14 -33.67
CA ARG A 643 -28.14 -8.15 -33.15
C ARG A 643 -29.41 -8.05 -34.01
N GLN A 644 -29.33 -8.36 -35.30
CA GLN A 644 -30.49 -8.48 -36.19
C GLN A 644 -31.17 -9.86 -36.17
N GLY A 645 -30.70 -10.81 -35.35
CA GLY A 645 -31.24 -12.17 -35.30
C GLY A 645 -30.78 -13.09 -36.45
N LYS A 646 -29.82 -12.66 -37.28
CA LYS A 646 -29.23 -13.45 -38.37
C LYS A 646 -28.13 -14.39 -37.85
N TYR A 647 -28.44 -15.18 -36.83
CA TYR A 647 -27.47 -15.97 -36.05
C TYR A 647 -26.63 -16.94 -36.89
N LYS A 648 -27.24 -17.59 -37.90
CA LYS A 648 -26.52 -18.52 -38.79
C LYS A 648 -25.41 -17.84 -39.59
N GLU A 649 -25.68 -16.61 -40.04
CA GLU A 649 -24.73 -15.84 -40.85
C GLU A 649 -23.62 -15.22 -39.96
N ALA A 650 -23.99 -14.79 -38.75
CA ALA A 650 -23.05 -14.36 -37.72
C ALA A 650 -22.07 -15.48 -37.32
N GLU A 651 -22.58 -16.69 -37.08
CA GLU A 651 -21.75 -17.85 -36.74
C GLU A 651 -20.77 -18.20 -37.86
N GLN A 652 -21.21 -18.17 -39.11
CA GLN A 652 -20.37 -18.42 -40.27
C GLN A 652 -19.21 -17.40 -40.35
N MET A 653 -19.52 -16.10 -40.18
CA MET A 653 -18.51 -15.03 -40.17
C MET A 653 -17.49 -15.20 -39.04
N HIS A 654 -17.93 -15.49 -37.82
CA HIS A 654 -17.02 -15.73 -36.69
C HIS A 654 -16.13 -16.96 -36.91
N ARG A 655 -16.68 -18.05 -37.46
CA ARG A 655 -15.89 -19.26 -37.79
C ARG A 655 -14.84 -18.95 -38.85
N GLN A 656 -15.19 -18.17 -39.87
CA GLN A 656 -14.25 -17.75 -40.92
C GLN A 656 -13.14 -16.85 -40.36
N ALA A 657 -13.47 -15.89 -39.49
CA ALA A 657 -12.49 -15.03 -38.82
C ALA A 657 -11.53 -15.86 -37.95
N LEU A 658 -12.05 -16.83 -37.20
CA LEU A 658 -11.26 -17.73 -36.37
C LEU A 658 -10.33 -18.63 -37.21
N GLU A 659 -10.81 -19.16 -38.33
CA GLU A 659 -9.99 -20.01 -39.20
C GLU A 659 -8.85 -19.21 -39.85
N LEU A 660 -9.13 -17.99 -40.32
CA LEU A 660 -8.13 -17.10 -40.90
C LEU A 660 -7.12 -16.63 -39.84
N GLY A 661 -7.59 -16.32 -38.62
CA GLY A 661 -6.74 -15.92 -37.50
C GLY A 661 -5.84 -17.04 -36.96
N ARG A 662 -6.28 -18.31 -37.03
CA ARG A 662 -5.44 -19.49 -36.68
C ARG A 662 -4.32 -19.77 -37.69
N LYS A 663 -4.41 -19.19 -38.90
CA LYS A 663 -3.45 -19.34 -40.00
C LYS A 663 -2.51 -18.13 -40.14
N CYS A 664 -2.54 -17.22 -39.18
CA CYS A 664 -1.59 -16.14 -38.96
C CYS A 664 -0.62 -16.57 -37.88
#